data_AF-A0A329LMX0-F1
#
_entry.id   AF-A0A329LMX0-F1
#
_cell.length_a   1.000
_cell.length_b   1.000
_cell.length_c   1.000
_cell.angle_alpha   90.00
_cell.angle_beta   90.00
_cell.angle_gamma   90.00
#
_symmetry.space_group_name_H-M   'P 1'
#
loop_
_entity.id
_entity.type
_entity.pdbx_description
1 polymer ?
#
loop_
_entity_poly.entity_id
_entity_poly.type
_entity_poly.pdbx_seq_one_letter_code
_entity_poly.pdbx_strand_id
1 'polypeptide(L)'
;MHVQLGRRHSNPGARAIYDPSSLAPAGFDDFRQIMADGTACFSAADSFHNSSRYFATVYEVVFVSNEVVKTGEKILKPVLHPYIQTILKPVREAKKLPSVAIQKSQAVLRKFLATREYSLKSYVSIGRYYVSKRLLVAVFIVILVLVYFLFIKPPAFLNKWLGKVPTIQASAPKAASFTGKAKVVDDAKLPKYSGELVDGLYAGQGKLYNDNGKLIYEGQFDKGLKSGTGTLFDDNGNIAYNGQFAADVFNGIGMLYFPGEGRKIRYEGEFQNGTPGGAGKEYYPTGELKYEGSFSADTYSGEGKLFYSGGKIRYEGGFQASQFSGSGKLFNEQGAVLYEGNFVNGKYAGEGVEYYPNGFVKYKGSFTGGSYHGEGESFSEKGVPAYKGTFANGAFHGSGERYDEEGSLLYKGSFKNNAYEGLGTVFDKDGAAVVKSFFSNGKLNLQGFIGLSSQKIEELLGKPTEVLLADSASAAGAGTGTGGIIPEDAGSAAEENANNASAAPAAKSDNKVIVGLPAAEPAKNQNAASQPDAKTVTAGNESAAAGTDDAPLTPDAEADGPVKLRMSYTNLQMAFVLESSETNPKEAVVTDISLWSSKAIALIQPDVETFKDIQKPNELGYIVMELKKPVNGKSYSNSYFKDDALVKLTHMNGDKNAYQLDITAVPPKGNGE
;
A
#
# COMPACT_ATOMS: atom_id res chain seq x y z
N MET A 1 50.25 -13.83 -9.88
CA MET A 1 50.57 -12.41 -10.17
C MET A 1 49.37 -11.59 -9.71
N HIS A 2 49.44 -10.68 -8.72
CA HIS A 2 50.12 -9.36 -8.71
C HIS A 2 49.52 -8.38 -9.75
N VAL A 3 49.04 -7.14 -9.47
CA VAL A 3 48.84 -6.27 -8.25
C VAL A 3 47.56 -5.43 -8.48
N GLN A 4 46.66 -5.01 -7.55
CA GLN A 4 46.58 -4.95 -6.07
C GLN A 4 46.96 -3.62 -5.35
N LEU A 5 46.27 -2.50 -5.63
CA LEU A 5 46.32 -1.22 -4.89
C LEU A 5 44.97 -0.47 -5.02
N GLY A 6 44.41 0.25 -4.03
CA GLY A 6 44.75 0.38 -2.60
C GLY A 6 43.71 1.25 -1.86
N ARG A 7 43.30 0.88 -0.63
CA ARG A 7 42.33 1.66 0.18
C ARG A 7 42.98 2.84 0.90
N ARG A 8 42.18 3.88 1.22
CA ARG A 8 42.29 4.64 2.49
C ARG A 8 40.90 4.92 3.06
N HIS A 9 40.79 4.83 4.40
CA HIS A 9 39.63 5.26 5.19
C HIS A 9 39.90 6.62 5.83
N SER A 10 38.86 7.43 6.03
CA SER A 10 38.72 8.29 7.21
C SER A 10 37.26 8.72 7.45
N ASN A 11 36.83 8.64 8.70
CA ASN A 11 35.60 9.14 9.34
C ASN A 11 35.85 9.02 10.87
N PRO A 12 35.13 9.68 11.81
CA PRO A 12 33.96 10.55 11.64
C PRO A 12 33.92 11.89 12.43
N GLY A 13 33.02 12.78 12.00
CA GLY A 13 32.03 13.52 12.81
C GLY A 13 32.42 14.60 13.86
N ALA A 14 31.76 15.78 13.77
CA ALA A 14 31.09 16.46 14.90
C ALA A 14 30.21 17.68 14.46
N ARG A 15 29.15 17.95 15.23
CA ARG A 15 28.00 18.87 15.01
C ARG A 15 28.26 20.39 15.04
N ALA A 16 27.47 21.14 14.25
CA ALA A 16 26.64 22.32 14.63
C ALA A 16 25.66 22.60 13.45
N ILE A 17 24.32 22.59 13.57
CA ILE A 17 23.40 23.57 14.20
C ILE A 17 23.57 24.99 13.63
N TYR A 18 22.62 25.46 12.80
CA TYR A 18 21.89 26.73 13.00
C TYR A 18 20.66 26.88 12.07
N ASP A 19 19.67 27.62 12.57
CA ASP A 19 18.37 28.07 12.02
C ASP A 19 18.12 29.45 12.73
N PRO A 20 17.40 30.48 12.20
CA PRO A 20 16.35 30.44 11.18
C PRO A 20 16.40 31.59 10.13
N SER A 21 15.27 31.77 9.46
CA SER A 21 14.92 32.91 8.58
C SER A 21 14.92 34.29 9.26
N SER A 22 15.10 35.36 8.46
CA SER A 22 14.17 36.51 8.35
C SER A 22 14.75 37.74 7.60
N LEU A 23 13.87 38.70 7.28
CA LEU A 23 14.10 40.13 7.03
C LEU A 23 14.92 40.61 5.80
N ALA A 24 14.16 41.11 4.80
CA ALA A 24 14.38 42.45 4.22
C ALA A 24 13.48 43.46 5.00
N PRO A 25 13.69 44.81 5.01
CA PRO A 25 13.75 45.66 3.81
C PRO A 25 14.71 46.90 3.88
N ALA A 26 14.42 47.93 3.06
CA ALA A 26 15.08 49.24 2.78
C ALA A 26 15.57 50.11 3.99
N GLY A 27 16.32 51.22 3.82
CA GLY A 27 16.71 52.04 2.64
C GLY A 27 18.09 52.73 2.78
N PHE A 28 18.62 53.53 1.84
CA PHE A 28 18.33 54.97 1.57
C PHE A 28 18.35 55.86 2.83
N ASP A 29 19.04 57.02 2.92
CA ASP A 29 19.84 57.86 1.97
C ASP A 29 21.30 58.03 2.50
N ASP A 30 22.24 58.88 2.01
CA ASP A 30 22.27 59.98 1.03
C ASP A 30 23.69 60.13 0.43
N PHE A 31 23.80 60.55 -0.84
CA PHE A 31 24.62 61.70 -1.29
C PHE A 31 24.50 61.89 -2.82
N ARG A 32 23.78 62.93 -3.25
CA ARG A 32 23.87 63.49 -4.63
C ARG A 32 25.22 64.21 -4.79
N GLN A 33 25.89 64.17 -5.95
CA GLN A 33 25.82 65.14 -7.06
C GLN A 33 26.87 64.72 -8.12
N ILE A 34 26.79 65.01 -9.42
CA ILE A 34 25.77 65.65 -10.28
C ILE A 34 25.81 64.96 -11.66
N MET A 35 24.66 64.87 -12.33
CA MET A 35 24.54 64.75 -13.79
C MET A 35 23.42 65.71 -14.22
N ALA A 36 23.69 66.58 -15.19
CA ALA A 36 22.74 67.61 -15.64
C ALA A 36 22.29 67.35 -17.08
N ASP A 37 20.96 67.37 -17.27
CA ASP A 37 20.16 67.58 -18.47
C ASP A 37 20.44 66.78 -19.78
N GLY A 38 19.42 66.27 -20.49
CA GLY A 38 17.99 66.27 -20.14
C GLY A 38 17.05 65.74 -21.23
N THR A 39 15.81 65.45 -20.82
CA THR A 39 14.56 65.40 -21.63
C THR A 39 14.49 64.58 -22.94
N ALA A 40 14.02 63.33 -22.79
CA ALA A 40 12.65 62.87 -23.12
C ALA A 40 12.13 62.62 -24.58
N CYS A 41 11.27 61.60 -24.64
CA CYS A 41 10.14 61.35 -25.59
C CYS A 41 10.37 60.70 -26.97
N PHE A 42 9.26 60.09 -27.45
CA PHE A 42 8.98 59.26 -28.64
C PHE A 42 9.23 57.74 -28.48
N SER A 43 8.30 56.96 -27.90
CA SER A 43 6.97 56.51 -28.40
C SER A 43 7.04 55.42 -29.48
N ALA A 44 6.36 54.29 -29.24
CA ALA A 44 6.30 53.17 -30.19
C ALA A 44 5.34 53.43 -31.37
N ALA A 45 5.62 52.78 -32.51
CA ALA A 45 4.70 52.56 -33.62
C ALA A 45 5.07 51.25 -34.33
N ASP A 46 4.09 50.55 -34.87
CA ASP A 46 4.25 49.19 -35.44
C ASP A 46 4.98 49.16 -36.79
N SER A 47 5.69 48.07 -37.09
CA SER A 47 5.14 47.01 -37.98
C SER A 47 6.16 45.97 -38.50
N PHE A 48 5.72 44.71 -38.48
CA PHE A 48 5.97 43.62 -39.45
C PHE A 48 7.38 43.03 -39.70
N HIS A 49 7.37 41.69 -39.83
CA HIS A 49 8.40 40.77 -40.37
C HIS A 49 9.75 40.67 -39.61
N ASN A 50 10.02 39.64 -38.79
CA ASN A 50 10.05 38.16 -39.00
C ASN A 50 11.42 37.64 -39.51
N SER A 51 11.83 36.49 -38.96
CA SER A 51 12.92 35.57 -39.39
C SER A 51 14.33 36.14 -39.68
N SER A 52 15.27 36.00 -38.74
CA SER A 52 16.74 35.78 -39.02
C SER A 52 17.71 35.72 -37.80
N ARG A 53 17.25 35.53 -36.55
CA ARG A 53 18.13 35.53 -35.34
C ARG A 53 19.09 34.33 -35.15
N TYR A 54 19.48 33.64 -36.23
CA TYR A 54 20.50 32.56 -36.22
C TYR A 54 21.61 32.71 -37.27
N PHE A 55 21.75 33.88 -37.90
CA PHE A 55 22.88 34.19 -38.81
C PHE A 55 23.83 35.29 -38.31
N ALA A 56 23.65 35.75 -37.07
CA ALA A 56 24.38 36.88 -36.48
C ALA A 56 25.52 36.47 -35.52
N THR A 57 26.31 35.43 -35.86
CA THR A 57 27.42 34.97 -35.00
C THR A 57 28.67 34.52 -35.79
N VAL A 58 28.75 34.86 -37.08
CA VAL A 58 29.90 34.57 -37.95
C VAL A 58 30.42 35.82 -38.68
N TYR A 59 29.73 36.96 -38.54
CA TYR A 59 30.08 38.22 -39.22
C TYR A 59 30.85 39.25 -38.37
N GLU A 60 31.31 38.86 -37.18
CA GLU A 60 32.00 39.75 -36.23
C GLU A 60 33.53 39.52 -36.14
N VAL A 61 34.15 39.08 -37.25
CA VAL A 61 35.63 38.92 -37.34
C VAL A 61 36.23 39.66 -38.57
N VAL A 62 35.52 40.64 -39.13
CA VAL A 62 36.09 41.54 -40.18
C VAL A 62 35.71 43.02 -39.97
N PHE A 63 35.76 43.50 -38.72
CA PHE A 63 35.92 44.94 -38.44
C PHE A 63 37.34 45.26 -37.97
N VAL A 64 38.32 44.88 -38.80
CA VAL A 64 39.64 45.53 -38.78
C VAL A 64 39.41 47.01 -39.05
N SER A 65 39.88 47.89 -38.16
CA SER A 65 39.50 49.30 -38.20
C SER A 65 39.83 49.96 -39.55
N ASN A 66 38.97 50.89 -39.95
CA ASN A 66 39.09 51.59 -41.23
C ASN A 66 40.45 52.33 -41.36
N GLU A 67 41.06 52.68 -40.23
CA GLU A 67 42.42 53.22 -40.15
C GLU A 67 43.53 52.19 -40.43
N VAL A 68 43.42 50.95 -39.94
CA VAL A 68 44.42 49.90 -40.21
C VAL A 68 44.41 49.55 -41.70
N VAL A 69 43.24 49.50 -42.34
CA VAL A 69 43.13 49.30 -43.80
C VAL A 69 43.75 50.48 -44.57
N LYS A 70 43.44 51.73 -44.20
CA LYS A 70 44.00 52.94 -44.85
C LYS A 70 45.51 53.11 -44.61
N THR A 71 46.02 52.68 -43.46
CA THR A 71 47.45 52.70 -43.12
C THR A 71 48.19 51.59 -43.87
N GLY A 72 47.59 50.39 -43.93
CA GLY A 72 48.05 49.29 -44.78
C GLY A 72 48.13 49.69 -46.25
N GLU A 73 47.10 50.35 -46.79
CA GLU A 73 47.13 50.93 -48.14
C GLU A 73 48.29 51.91 -48.33
N LYS A 74 48.47 52.88 -47.42
CA LYS A 74 49.56 53.89 -47.53
C LYS A 74 50.95 53.25 -47.51
N ILE A 75 51.15 52.16 -46.78
CA ILE A 75 52.44 51.45 -46.69
C ILE A 75 52.64 50.49 -47.89
N LEU A 76 51.62 49.71 -48.26
CA LEU A 76 51.75 48.69 -49.30
C LEU A 76 51.63 49.26 -50.73
N LYS A 77 50.82 50.30 -51.00
CA LYS A 77 50.69 50.88 -52.35
C LYS A 77 52.06 51.23 -52.98
N PRO A 78 52.92 52.08 -52.39
CA PRO A 78 54.20 52.45 -53.00
C PRO A 78 55.19 51.28 -53.12
N VAL A 79 55.08 50.26 -52.25
CA VAL A 79 55.92 49.06 -52.30
C VAL A 79 55.46 48.08 -53.39
N LEU A 80 54.15 47.93 -53.59
CA LEU A 80 53.55 47.01 -54.56
C LEU A 80 53.40 47.60 -55.97
N HIS A 81 53.25 48.92 -56.12
CA HIS A 81 52.91 49.57 -57.40
C HIS A 81 53.76 49.10 -58.60
N PRO A 82 55.12 49.05 -58.55
CA PRO A 82 55.90 48.56 -59.68
C PRO A 82 55.60 47.08 -59.99
N TYR A 83 55.49 46.23 -58.96
CA TYR A 83 55.21 44.80 -59.14
C TYR A 83 53.80 44.53 -59.66
N ILE A 84 52.80 45.34 -59.30
CA ILE A 84 51.44 45.25 -59.85
C ILE A 84 51.44 45.49 -61.36
N GLN A 85 52.15 46.54 -61.83
CA GLN A 85 52.25 46.82 -63.26
C GLN A 85 53.04 45.75 -64.01
N THR A 86 54.20 45.32 -63.48
CA THR A 86 55.08 44.36 -64.17
C THR A 86 54.59 42.90 -64.13
N ILE A 87 53.86 42.49 -63.09
CA ILE A 87 53.51 41.08 -62.84
C ILE A 87 52.01 40.82 -62.93
N LEU A 88 51.15 41.62 -62.29
CA LEU A 88 49.71 41.32 -62.26
C LEU A 88 49.00 41.66 -63.57
N LYS A 89 49.36 42.76 -64.25
CA LYS A 89 48.65 43.18 -65.47
C LYS A 89 48.69 42.11 -66.59
N PRO A 90 49.86 41.53 -66.95
CA PRO A 90 49.92 40.46 -67.95
C PRO A 90 49.19 39.17 -67.53
N VAL A 91 49.16 38.86 -66.23
CA VAL A 91 48.51 37.65 -65.70
C VAL A 91 46.98 37.79 -65.69
N ARG A 92 46.46 39.01 -65.45
CA ARG A 92 45.01 39.29 -65.44
C ARG A 92 44.37 39.20 -66.83
N GLU A 93 45.15 39.43 -67.89
CA GLU A 93 44.68 39.42 -69.28
C GLU A 93 44.81 38.02 -69.94
N ALA A 94 45.54 37.08 -69.33
CA ALA A 94 45.81 35.74 -69.88
C ALA A 94 44.75 34.68 -69.50
N LYS A 95 43.85 34.33 -70.42
CA LYS A 95 42.82 33.27 -70.22
C LYS A 95 43.37 31.86 -69.93
N LYS A 96 44.65 31.60 -70.19
CA LYS A 96 45.41 30.44 -69.69
C LYS A 96 46.85 30.88 -69.39
N LEU A 97 47.42 30.42 -68.27
CA LEU A 97 48.84 30.58 -67.95
C LEU A 97 49.69 29.61 -68.80
N PRO A 98 50.59 30.07 -69.69
CA PRO A 98 51.54 29.19 -70.34
C PRO A 98 52.63 28.74 -69.35
N SER A 99 53.14 27.51 -69.51
CA SER A 99 54.21 26.95 -68.66
C SER A 99 55.46 27.84 -68.58
N VAL A 100 55.78 28.53 -69.68
CA VAL A 100 56.87 29.52 -69.79
C VAL A 100 56.73 30.67 -68.79
N ALA A 101 55.51 31.09 -68.44
CA ALA A 101 55.27 32.12 -67.43
C ALA A 101 55.64 31.66 -66.02
N ILE A 102 55.45 30.37 -65.71
CA ILE A 102 55.79 29.77 -64.42
C ILE A 102 57.32 29.66 -64.27
N GLN A 103 58.04 29.25 -65.31
CA GLN A 103 59.51 29.25 -65.26
C GLN A 103 60.09 30.66 -65.13
N LYS A 104 59.53 31.65 -65.85
CA LYS A 104 59.99 33.05 -65.74
C LYS A 104 59.69 33.64 -64.35
N SER A 105 58.53 33.38 -63.76
CA SER A 105 58.23 33.85 -62.40
C SER A 105 59.07 33.15 -61.33
N GLN A 106 59.36 31.85 -61.47
CA GLN A 106 60.29 31.12 -60.60
C GLN A 106 61.73 31.67 -60.69
N ALA A 107 62.21 32.03 -61.89
CA ALA A 107 63.53 32.64 -62.06
C ALA A 107 63.62 34.02 -61.38
N VAL A 108 62.59 34.85 -61.53
CA VAL A 108 62.48 36.15 -60.84
C VAL A 108 62.43 35.96 -59.32
N LEU A 109 61.62 35.02 -58.82
CA LEU A 109 61.49 34.74 -57.39
C LEU A 109 62.81 34.23 -56.77
N ARG A 110 63.53 33.33 -57.47
CA ARG A 110 64.88 32.88 -57.04
C ARG A 110 65.86 34.05 -56.97
N LYS A 111 65.89 34.93 -57.98
CA LYS A 111 66.78 36.11 -58.00
C LYS A 111 66.42 37.15 -56.92
N PHE A 112 65.14 37.28 -56.60
CA PHE A 112 64.61 38.14 -55.53
C PHE A 112 64.98 37.64 -54.13
N LEU A 113 64.95 36.32 -53.91
CA LEU A 113 65.33 35.66 -52.64
C LEU A 113 66.85 35.55 -52.43
N ALA A 114 67.64 35.48 -53.51
CA ALA A 114 69.09 35.24 -53.45
C ALA A 114 69.95 36.51 -53.19
N THR A 115 69.36 37.70 -53.07
CA THR A 115 70.11 38.96 -52.88
C THR A 115 70.07 39.44 -51.43
N ARG A 116 71.24 39.46 -50.76
CA ARG A 116 71.39 40.03 -49.40
C ARG A 116 71.17 41.55 -49.43
N GLU A 117 70.42 42.08 -48.47
CA GLU A 117 70.18 43.52 -48.30
C GLU A 117 71.09 44.11 -47.21
N TYR A 118 71.74 45.24 -47.50
CA TYR A 118 72.63 45.97 -46.59
C TYR A 118 72.26 47.47 -46.49
N SER A 119 70.98 47.79 -46.31
CA SER A 119 70.53 49.20 -46.14
C SER A 119 69.23 49.31 -45.33
N LEU A 120 69.19 50.22 -44.35
CA LEU A 120 67.98 50.49 -43.56
C LEU A 120 66.77 50.90 -44.42
N LYS A 121 66.97 51.47 -45.61
CA LYS A 121 65.86 51.89 -46.49
C LYS A 121 65.01 50.71 -47.02
N SER A 122 65.49 49.46 -47.00
CA SER A 122 64.69 48.31 -47.47
C SER A 122 63.71 47.75 -46.41
N TYR A 123 63.73 48.27 -45.18
CA TYR A 123 62.88 47.82 -44.07
C TYR A 123 61.69 48.76 -43.81
N VAL A 124 60.68 48.26 -43.10
CA VAL A 124 59.58 49.01 -42.47
C VAL A 124 59.58 48.66 -40.98
N SER A 125 59.48 49.66 -40.12
CA SER A 125 59.24 49.48 -38.69
C SER A 125 57.78 49.11 -38.44
N ILE A 126 57.56 48.00 -37.72
CA ILE A 126 56.24 47.54 -37.27
C ILE A 126 56.36 47.29 -35.76
N GLY A 127 55.83 48.22 -34.97
CA GLY A 127 56.04 48.24 -33.52
C GLY A 127 57.53 48.33 -33.18
N ARG A 128 58.05 47.32 -32.47
CA ARG A 128 59.46 47.22 -32.04
C ARG A 128 60.39 46.51 -33.05
N TYR A 129 59.87 46.06 -34.19
CA TYR A 129 60.60 45.22 -35.15
C TYR A 129 60.78 45.89 -36.52
N TYR A 130 61.89 45.60 -37.20
CA TYR A 130 62.13 46.01 -38.58
C TYR A 130 61.91 44.82 -39.53
N VAL A 131 60.91 44.91 -40.39
CA VAL A 131 60.55 43.85 -41.36
C VAL A 131 60.99 44.30 -42.76
N SER A 132 61.71 43.45 -43.50
CA SER A 132 62.09 43.78 -44.89
C SER A 132 60.83 43.92 -45.76
N LYS A 133 60.78 44.97 -46.59
CA LYS A 133 59.72 45.20 -47.58
C LYS A 133 59.55 44.00 -48.51
N ARG A 134 60.64 43.28 -48.81
CA ARG A 134 60.59 42.06 -49.62
C ARG A 134 59.88 40.91 -48.93
N LEU A 135 60.06 40.76 -47.62
CA LEU A 135 59.38 39.72 -46.84
C LEU A 135 57.87 39.97 -46.80
N LEU A 136 57.45 41.23 -46.60
CA LEU A 136 56.04 41.62 -46.68
C LEU A 136 55.43 41.33 -48.06
N VAL A 137 56.14 41.63 -49.15
CA VAL A 137 55.70 41.31 -50.52
C VAL A 137 55.63 39.80 -50.75
N ALA A 138 56.62 39.02 -50.28
CA ALA A 138 56.62 37.57 -50.41
C ALA A 138 55.45 36.93 -49.63
N VAL A 139 55.20 37.36 -48.39
CA VAL A 139 54.07 36.93 -47.57
C VAL A 139 52.74 37.31 -48.24
N PHE A 140 52.61 38.52 -48.77
CA PHE A 140 51.41 38.96 -49.49
C PHE A 140 51.15 38.14 -50.76
N ILE A 141 52.19 37.79 -51.52
CA ILE A 141 52.07 36.89 -52.68
C ILE A 141 51.64 35.47 -52.24
N VAL A 142 52.20 34.93 -51.15
CA VAL A 142 51.79 33.63 -50.59
C VAL A 142 50.33 33.67 -50.14
N ILE A 143 49.88 34.76 -49.49
CA ILE A 143 48.48 34.95 -49.09
C ILE A 143 47.56 35.02 -50.32
N LEU A 144 47.92 35.76 -51.38
CA LEU A 144 47.12 35.81 -52.62
C LEU A 144 47.02 34.45 -53.31
N VAL A 145 48.11 33.66 -53.31
CA VAL A 145 48.12 32.28 -53.83
C VAL A 145 47.23 31.37 -52.98
N LEU A 146 47.29 31.48 -51.65
CA LEU A 146 46.37 30.78 -50.73
C LEU A 146 44.91 31.14 -50.99
N VAL A 147 44.57 32.43 -51.08
CA VAL A 147 43.21 32.91 -51.37
C VAL A 147 42.71 32.40 -52.72
N TYR A 148 43.55 32.40 -53.76
CA TYR A 148 43.19 31.83 -55.06
C TYR A 148 42.86 30.32 -54.98
N PHE A 149 43.70 29.55 -54.27
CA PHE A 149 43.51 28.11 -54.08
C PHE A 149 42.51 27.73 -52.97
N LEU A 150 42.00 28.67 -52.19
CA LEU A 150 40.91 28.44 -51.23
C LEU A 150 39.54 28.80 -51.83
N PHE A 151 39.44 29.94 -52.52
CA PHE A 151 38.15 30.52 -52.94
C PHE A 151 37.85 30.42 -54.43
N ILE A 152 38.84 30.53 -55.32
CA ILE A 152 38.61 30.64 -56.77
C ILE A 152 38.72 29.28 -57.47
N LYS A 153 39.73 28.47 -57.14
CA LYS A 153 39.90 27.15 -57.74
C LYS A 153 40.58 26.15 -56.80
N PRO A 154 39.84 25.57 -55.83
CA PRO A 154 40.42 24.62 -54.87
C PRO A 154 41.02 23.39 -55.57
N PRO A 155 42.28 23.03 -55.25
CA PRO A 155 42.90 21.78 -55.70
C PRO A 155 42.04 20.56 -55.34
N ALA A 156 42.10 19.50 -56.16
CA ALA A 156 41.30 18.30 -55.93
C ALA A 156 41.54 17.66 -54.54
N PHE A 157 42.78 17.69 -54.04
CA PHE A 157 43.10 17.22 -52.69
C PHE A 157 42.40 18.05 -51.60
N LEU A 158 42.20 19.35 -51.82
CA LEU A 158 41.57 20.27 -50.87
C LEU A 158 40.07 19.98 -50.73
N ASN A 159 39.38 19.60 -51.82
CA ASN A 159 37.99 19.09 -51.71
C ASN A 159 37.89 17.74 -50.95
N LYS A 160 38.92 16.88 -51.03
CA LYS A 160 38.99 15.62 -50.26
C LYS A 160 39.33 15.86 -48.78
N TRP A 161 40.15 16.89 -48.50
CA TRP A 161 40.56 17.31 -47.16
C TRP A 161 39.46 18.09 -46.41
N LEU A 162 38.67 18.90 -47.14
CA LEU A 162 37.52 19.65 -46.60
C LEU A 162 36.25 18.79 -46.38
N GLY A 163 36.36 17.45 -46.43
CA GLY A 163 35.33 16.55 -45.92
C GLY A 163 33.92 16.69 -46.54
N LYS A 164 33.81 17.07 -47.82
CA LYS A 164 32.50 17.18 -48.50
C LYS A 164 31.83 15.80 -48.60
N VAL A 165 30.94 15.52 -47.65
CA VAL A 165 30.07 14.33 -47.62
C VAL A 165 29.26 14.26 -48.91
N PRO A 166 29.35 13.18 -49.71
CA PRO A 166 28.60 13.02 -50.95
C PRO A 166 27.09 12.90 -50.70
N THR A 167 26.30 13.54 -51.56
CA THR A 167 24.84 13.32 -51.62
C THR A 167 24.53 12.19 -52.60
N ILE A 168 23.64 11.28 -52.21
CA ILE A 168 23.23 10.09 -52.95
C ILE A 168 21.70 10.07 -53.01
N GLN A 169 21.11 9.86 -54.19
CA GLN A 169 19.67 9.60 -54.31
C GLN A 169 19.37 8.15 -53.94
N ALA A 170 18.37 7.91 -53.09
CA ALA A 170 18.00 6.57 -52.63
C ALA A 170 17.61 5.61 -53.78
N SER A 171 17.04 6.16 -54.85
CA SER A 171 16.65 5.47 -56.09
C SER A 171 17.81 5.10 -57.01
N ALA A 172 19.03 5.61 -56.78
CA ALA A 172 20.17 5.36 -57.65
C ALA A 172 20.80 3.97 -57.39
N PRO A 173 21.08 3.14 -58.42
CA PRO A 173 21.70 1.81 -58.24
C PRO A 173 23.04 1.83 -57.47
N LYS A 174 23.75 2.97 -57.48
CA LYS A 174 24.99 3.18 -56.74
C LYS A 174 24.81 3.32 -55.22
N ALA A 175 23.58 3.56 -54.74
CA ALA A 175 23.29 3.64 -53.31
C ALA A 175 23.42 2.26 -52.63
N ALA A 176 22.93 1.20 -53.29
CA ALA A 176 22.85 -0.16 -52.77
C ALA A 176 24.20 -0.89 -52.58
N SER A 177 25.32 -0.24 -52.88
CA SER A 177 26.69 -0.74 -52.63
C SER A 177 27.65 0.35 -52.17
N PHE A 178 27.12 1.43 -51.59
CA PHE A 178 27.95 2.53 -51.09
C PHE A 178 28.40 2.27 -49.65
N THR A 179 29.70 2.45 -49.41
CA THR A 179 30.33 2.33 -48.09
C THR A 179 31.12 3.60 -47.75
N GLY A 180 30.97 4.09 -46.51
CA GLY A 180 31.51 5.35 -46.02
C GLY A 180 30.42 6.40 -45.71
N LYS A 181 30.83 7.64 -45.40
CA LYS A 181 29.87 8.69 -44.98
C LYS A 181 29.17 9.35 -46.17
N ALA A 182 27.85 9.51 -46.08
CA ALA A 182 27.00 10.07 -47.13
C ALA A 182 25.76 10.83 -46.57
N LYS A 183 25.12 11.60 -47.45
CA LYS A 183 23.75 12.11 -47.28
C LYS A 183 22.84 11.43 -48.29
N VAL A 184 21.90 10.60 -47.83
CA VAL A 184 20.88 10.00 -48.67
C VAL A 184 19.69 10.95 -48.75
N VAL A 185 19.27 11.25 -49.98
CA VAL A 185 18.06 12.04 -50.28
C VAL A 185 17.09 11.23 -51.12
N ASP A 186 15.82 11.62 -51.13
CA ASP A 186 14.83 11.09 -52.05
C ASP A 186 14.87 11.77 -53.44
N ASP A 187 13.89 11.45 -54.28
CA ASP A 187 13.77 12.04 -55.62
C ASP A 187 13.37 13.53 -55.60
N ALA A 188 12.69 13.98 -54.53
CA ALA A 188 12.39 15.39 -54.25
C ALA A 188 13.60 16.17 -53.70
N LYS A 189 14.70 15.46 -53.38
CA LYS A 189 15.95 15.94 -52.74
C LYS A 189 15.80 16.30 -51.26
N LEU A 190 14.74 15.84 -50.61
CA LEU A 190 14.59 15.91 -49.15
C LEU A 190 15.54 14.89 -48.49
N PRO A 191 16.13 15.20 -47.33
CA PRO A 191 16.99 14.26 -46.62
C PRO A 191 16.19 13.07 -46.11
N LYS A 192 16.73 11.86 -46.29
CA LYS A 192 16.25 10.64 -45.60
C LYS A 192 17.27 10.13 -44.59
N TYR A 193 18.57 10.20 -44.90
CA TYR A 193 19.63 9.82 -43.97
C TYR A 193 20.88 10.70 -44.13
N SER A 194 21.64 10.90 -43.05
CA SER A 194 22.93 11.58 -43.04
C SER A 194 23.84 10.94 -41.99
N GLY A 195 24.76 10.09 -42.41
CA GLY A 195 25.59 9.28 -41.51
C GLY A 195 26.59 8.42 -42.27
N GLU A 196 26.90 7.26 -41.71
CA GLU A 196 27.78 6.26 -42.30
C GLU A 196 26.98 5.12 -42.93
N LEU A 197 27.47 4.60 -44.05
CA LEU A 197 26.87 3.51 -44.79
C LEU A 197 27.86 2.35 -44.89
N VAL A 198 27.36 1.13 -44.84
CA VAL A 198 28.09 -0.10 -45.19
C VAL A 198 27.21 -0.89 -46.14
N ASP A 199 27.68 -1.08 -47.37
CA ASP A 199 27.00 -1.77 -48.46
C ASP A 199 25.55 -1.27 -48.67
N GLY A 200 25.39 0.06 -48.63
CA GLY A 200 24.11 0.76 -48.77
C GLY A 200 23.23 0.79 -47.52
N LEU A 201 23.52 0.00 -46.48
CA LEU A 201 22.78 -0.02 -45.21
C LEU A 201 23.29 1.07 -44.26
N TYR A 202 22.40 1.62 -43.43
CA TYR A 202 22.78 2.56 -42.37
C TYR A 202 23.68 1.87 -41.33
N ALA A 203 24.79 2.51 -40.98
CA ALA A 203 25.79 1.98 -40.07
C ALA A 203 26.42 3.11 -39.23
N GLY A 204 27.01 2.77 -38.08
CA GLY A 204 27.73 3.74 -37.25
C GLY A 204 26.85 4.91 -36.81
N GLN A 205 27.42 6.11 -36.66
CA GLN A 205 26.69 7.29 -36.21
C GLN A 205 25.97 8.00 -37.38
N GLY A 206 24.67 8.25 -37.24
CA GLY A 206 23.86 8.91 -38.27
C GLY A 206 22.59 9.59 -37.78
N LYS A 207 21.99 10.35 -38.69
CA LYS A 207 20.70 11.06 -38.53
C LYS A 207 19.71 10.53 -39.56
N LEU A 208 18.51 10.16 -39.11
CA LEU A 208 17.40 9.66 -39.94
C LEU A 208 16.25 10.68 -39.95
N TYR A 209 15.63 10.84 -41.10
CA TYR A 209 14.62 11.85 -41.37
C TYR A 209 13.35 11.21 -41.94
N ASN A 210 12.16 11.77 -41.65
CA ASN A 210 10.91 11.37 -42.28
C ASN A 210 10.77 11.96 -43.71
N ASP A 211 9.72 11.58 -44.44
CA ASP A 211 9.49 12.04 -45.82
C ASP A 211 9.28 13.55 -45.97
N ASN A 212 9.02 14.28 -44.88
CA ASN A 212 8.99 15.75 -44.86
C ASN A 212 10.37 16.38 -44.59
N GLY A 213 11.43 15.58 -44.53
CA GLY A 213 12.80 16.02 -44.22
C GLY A 213 13.02 16.39 -42.75
N LYS A 214 12.12 16.03 -41.83
CA LYS A 214 12.23 16.29 -40.40
C LYS A 214 13.04 15.19 -39.70
N LEU A 215 13.96 15.58 -38.81
CA LEU A 215 14.76 14.64 -38.01
C LEU A 215 13.84 13.82 -37.09
N ILE A 216 13.91 12.49 -37.20
CA ILE A 216 13.16 11.55 -36.35
C ILE A 216 14.07 10.70 -35.46
N TYR A 217 15.35 10.53 -35.82
CA TYR A 217 16.33 9.83 -34.98
C TYR A 217 17.75 10.33 -35.21
N GLU A 218 18.55 10.38 -34.16
CA GLU A 218 20.00 10.61 -34.18
C GLU A 218 20.71 9.64 -33.23
N GLY A 219 21.64 8.83 -33.75
CA GLY A 219 22.31 7.80 -32.95
C GLY A 219 23.01 6.75 -33.79
N GLN A 220 23.20 5.57 -33.20
CA GLN A 220 23.93 4.46 -33.82
C GLN A 220 23.04 3.56 -34.67
N PHE A 221 23.64 2.95 -35.70
CA PHE A 221 23.00 1.99 -36.60
C PHE A 221 23.88 0.74 -36.79
N ASP A 222 23.25 -0.43 -36.90
CA ASP A 222 23.85 -1.66 -37.44
C ASP A 222 22.92 -2.25 -38.50
N LYS A 223 23.47 -2.57 -39.68
CA LYS A 223 22.75 -3.20 -40.82
C LYS A 223 21.41 -2.54 -41.18
N GLY A 224 21.33 -1.21 -41.09
CA GLY A 224 20.14 -0.43 -41.41
C GLY A 224 19.21 -0.14 -40.22
N LEU A 225 19.33 -0.89 -39.12
CA LEU A 225 18.47 -0.78 -37.93
C LEU A 225 19.11 0.12 -36.87
N LYS A 226 18.31 0.82 -36.05
CA LYS A 226 18.87 1.55 -34.90
C LYS A 226 19.51 0.58 -33.90
N SER A 227 20.65 0.96 -33.35
CA SER A 227 21.42 0.18 -32.38
C SER A 227 22.10 1.11 -31.36
N GLY A 228 22.88 0.56 -30.43
CA GLY A 228 23.76 1.32 -29.54
C GLY A 228 23.00 2.38 -28.73
N THR A 229 23.49 3.61 -28.70
CA THR A 229 22.80 4.76 -28.10
C THR A 229 22.22 5.69 -29.16
N GLY A 230 21.06 6.29 -28.87
CA GLY A 230 20.44 7.30 -29.73
C GLY A 230 19.27 8.04 -29.11
N THR A 231 18.85 9.10 -29.80
CA THR A 231 17.71 9.97 -29.48
C THR A 231 16.66 9.85 -30.58
N LEU A 232 15.42 9.55 -30.19
CA LEU A 232 14.23 9.51 -31.04
C LEU A 232 13.41 10.79 -30.83
N PHE A 233 12.85 11.35 -31.90
CA PHE A 233 12.07 12.58 -31.88
C PHE A 233 10.61 12.33 -32.30
N ASP A 234 9.66 13.12 -31.75
CA ASP A 234 8.25 13.12 -32.17
C ASP A 234 8.03 13.95 -33.45
N ASP A 235 6.83 13.88 -34.02
CA ASP A 235 6.46 14.69 -35.21
C ASP A 235 6.47 16.20 -34.97
N ASN A 236 6.54 16.66 -33.72
CA ASN A 236 6.75 18.07 -33.36
C ASN A 236 8.24 18.44 -33.29
N GLY A 237 9.14 17.48 -33.09
CA GLY A 237 10.59 17.65 -32.93
C GLY A 237 11.05 17.67 -31.48
N ASN A 238 10.16 17.33 -30.54
CA ASN A 238 10.52 17.05 -29.16
C ASN A 238 11.29 15.72 -29.08
N ILE A 239 12.08 15.52 -28.03
CA ILE A 239 12.63 14.20 -27.73
C ILE A 239 11.47 13.32 -27.24
N ALA A 240 11.27 12.17 -27.89
CA ALA A 240 10.35 11.13 -27.48
C ALA A 240 11.05 10.07 -26.60
N TYR A 241 12.28 9.69 -26.96
CA TYR A 241 13.11 8.75 -26.23
C TYR A 241 14.60 9.10 -26.36
N ASN A 242 15.40 8.86 -25.32
CA ASN A 242 16.87 8.96 -25.36
C ASN A 242 17.47 7.83 -24.53
N GLY A 243 18.21 6.91 -25.17
CA GLY A 243 18.67 5.70 -24.51
C GLY A 243 19.26 4.67 -25.46
N GLN A 244 19.20 3.40 -25.06
CA GLN A 244 19.79 2.28 -25.77
C GLN A 244 18.81 1.55 -26.71
N PHE A 245 19.31 1.11 -27.86
CA PHE A 245 18.57 0.43 -28.92
C PHE A 245 19.22 -0.89 -29.31
N ALA A 246 18.41 -1.89 -29.63
CA ALA A 246 18.82 -3.11 -30.31
C ALA A 246 17.80 -3.43 -31.41
N ALA A 247 18.24 -3.47 -32.67
CA ALA A 247 17.42 -3.78 -33.84
C ALA A 247 16.10 -2.97 -33.89
N ASP A 248 16.21 -1.63 -33.91
CA ASP A 248 15.11 -0.65 -33.87
C ASP A 248 14.28 -0.57 -32.58
N VAL A 249 14.45 -1.50 -31.64
CA VAL A 249 13.67 -1.62 -30.39
C VAL A 249 14.43 -1.03 -29.20
N PHE A 250 13.73 -0.36 -28.26
CA PHE A 250 14.33 0.11 -27.00
C PHE A 250 14.83 -1.09 -26.17
N ASN A 251 16.10 -1.09 -25.80
CA ASN A 251 16.73 -2.22 -25.10
C ASN A 251 17.96 -1.73 -24.32
N GLY A 252 17.97 -1.93 -22.99
CA GLY A 252 18.94 -1.31 -22.07
C GLY A 252 18.44 -0.01 -21.47
N ILE A 253 19.34 0.81 -20.93
CA ILE A 253 19.00 2.02 -20.17
C ILE A 253 18.49 3.14 -21.10
N GLY A 254 17.41 3.81 -20.69
CA GLY A 254 16.92 5.00 -21.39
C GLY A 254 15.94 5.87 -20.59
N MET A 255 15.59 7.00 -21.19
CA MET A 255 14.55 7.94 -20.77
C MET A 255 13.47 8.02 -21.85
N LEU A 256 12.22 7.77 -21.48
CA LEU A 256 11.03 8.00 -22.30
C LEU A 256 10.34 9.28 -21.82
N TYR A 257 9.87 10.11 -22.75
CA TYR A 257 9.29 11.42 -22.46
C TYR A 257 7.79 11.48 -22.75
N PHE A 258 7.08 12.43 -22.13
CA PHE A 258 5.68 12.68 -22.44
C PHE A 258 5.52 13.33 -23.84
N PRO A 259 4.61 12.83 -24.71
CA PRO A 259 4.36 13.41 -26.01
C PRO A 259 3.89 14.87 -25.94
N GLY A 260 4.36 15.72 -26.87
CA GLY A 260 3.90 17.11 -27.01
C GLY A 260 4.38 18.09 -25.93
N GLU A 261 4.47 17.68 -24.66
CA GLU A 261 4.80 18.59 -23.54
C GLU A 261 6.30 18.91 -23.40
N GLY A 262 7.19 18.09 -23.98
CA GLY A 262 8.61 18.37 -24.16
C GLY A 262 9.48 18.25 -22.89
N ARG A 263 10.56 17.46 -22.97
CA ARG A 263 11.55 17.20 -21.91
C ARG A 263 11.04 16.65 -20.56
N LYS A 264 9.73 16.65 -20.28
CA LYS A 264 9.15 15.93 -19.13
C LYS A 264 9.36 14.43 -19.31
N ILE A 265 10.13 13.83 -18.40
CA ILE A 265 10.35 12.38 -18.37
C ILE A 265 9.03 11.71 -17.95
N ARG A 266 8.60 10.68 -18.69
CA ARG A 266 7.56 9.74 -18.29
C ARG A 266 8.17 8.56 -17.53
N TYR A 267 9.33 8.07 -17.99
CA TYR A 267 10.04 6.94 -17.40
C TYR A 267 11.55 7.08 -17.56
N GLU A 268 12.34 6.75 -16.53
CA GLU A 268 13.78 6.50 -16.61
C GLU A 268 14.09 5.09 -16.07
N GLY A 269 14.93 4.31 -16.77
CA GLY A 269 15.27 2.95 -16.32
C GLY A 269 15.65 1.99 -17.45
N GLU A 270 15.55 0.70 -17.15
CA GLU A 270 15.82 -0.40 -18.09
C GLU A 270 14.62 -0.68 -19.02
N PHE A 271 14.93 -0.86 -20.31
CA PHE A 271 14.00 -1.31 -21.33
C PHE A 271 14.34 -2.72 -21.79
N GLN A 272 13.32 -3.56 -21.97
CA GLN A 272 13.43 -4.89 -22.55
C GLN A 272 12.34 -5.04 -23.62
N ASN A 273 12.76 -5.39 -24.84
CA ASN A 273 11.89 -5.59 -26.00
C ASN A 273 10.91 -4.43 -26.28
N GLY A 274 11.33 -3.19 -26.03
CA GLY A 274 10.54 -1.97 -26.31
C GLY A 274 9.71 -1.46 -25.14
N THR A 275 9.53 -2.25 -24.08
CA THR A 275 8.79 -1.90 -22.86
C THR A 275 9.72 -1.70 -21.67
N PRO A 276 9.31 -0.95 -20.63
CA PRO A 276 9.94 -0.99 -19.32
C PRO A 276 10.11 -2.43 -18.80
N GLY A 277 11.32 -2.76 -18.35
CA GLY A 277 11.66 -4.10 -17.86
C GLY A 277 13.03 -4.11 -17.18
N GLY A 278 13.09 -4.48 -15.90
CA GLY A 278 14.23 -4.23 -15.01
C GLY A 278 13.96 -3.05 -14.07
N ALA A 279 15.00 -2.47 -13.46
CA ALA A 279 14.85 -1.37 -12.52
C ALA A 279 14.48 -0.05 -13.23
N GLY A 280 13.61 0.75 -12.63
CA GLY A 280 13.28 2.08 -13.16
C GLY A 280 12.33 2.90 -12.29
N LYS A 281 11.98 4.07 -12.82
CA LYS A 281 11.05 5.03 -12.23
C LYS A 281 10.08 5.53 -13.27
N GLU A 282 8.82 5.69 -12.88
CA GLU A 282 7.80 6.36 -13.67
C GLU A 282 7.39 7.67 -12.97
N TYR A 283 6.97 8.66 -13.75
CA TYR A 283 6.59 10.00 -13.28
C TYR A 283 5.17 10.35 -13.70
N TYR A 284 4.55 11.26 -12.94
CA TYR A 284 3.32 11.94 -13.34
C TYR A 284 3.63 13.04 -14.39
N PRO A 285 2.63 13.50 -15.18
CA PRO A 285 2.78 14.67 -16.06
C PRO A 285 3.14 15.98 -15.32
N THR A 286 3.01 16.03 -13.99
CA THR A 286 3.52 17.12 -13.14
C THR A 286 5.04 17.14 -13.04
N GLY A 287 5.72 16.02 -13.36
CA GLY A 287 7.14 15.80 -13.12
C GLY A 287 7.44 15.13 -11.75
N GLU A 288 6.42 14.86 -10.95
CA GLU A 288 6.56 14.16 -9.67
C GLU A 288 6.76 12.66 -9.86
N LEU A 289 7.53 12.02 -8.97
CA LEU A 289 7.71 10.57 -8.97
C LEU A 289 6.36 9.87 -8.72
N LYS A 290 6.01 8.91 -9.59
CA LYS A 290 4.80 8.08 -9.52
C LYS A 290 5.11 6.69 -8.97
N TYR A 291 6.19 6.07 -9.46
CA TYR A 291 6.64 4.75 -9.01
C TYR A 291 8.17 4.64 -9.10
N GLU A 292 8.78 3.91 -8.18
CA GLU A 292 10.19 3.49 -8.20
C GLU A 292 10.28 2.01 -7.82
N GLY A 293 10.89 1.17 -8.65
CA GLY A 293 10.94 -0.28 -8.42
C GLY A 293 11.27 -1.08 -9.68
N SER A 294 10.83 -2.35 -9.74
CA SER A 294 11.11 -3.23 -10.88
C SER A 294 9.91 -3.34 -11.83
N PHE A 295 10.21 -3.36 -13.13
CA PHE A 295 9.23 -3.48 -14.20
C PHE A 295 9.35 -4.83 -14.91
N SER A 296 8.23 -5.33 -15.41
CA SER A 296 8.16 -6.49 -16.30
C SER A 296 7.03 -6.28 -17.30
N ALA A 297 7.38 -6.21 -18.60
CA ALA A 297 6.46 -6.01 -19.72
C ALA A 297 5.47 -4.83 -19.51
N ASP A 298 5.99 -3.64 -19.21
CA ASP A 298 5.21 -2.40 -18.93
C ASP A 298 4.30 -2.48 -17.67
N THR A 299 4.50 -3.47 -16.79
CA THR A 299 3.81 -3.59 -15.49
C THR A 299 4.77 -3.52 -14.31
N TYR A 300 4.30 -3.04 -13.15
CA TYR A 300 5.10 -3.08 -11.91
C TYR A 300 5.22 -4.53 -11.38
N SER A 301 6.38 -4.86 -10.83
CA SER A 301 6.74 -6.21 -10.41
C SER A 301 7.80 -6.20 -9.29
N GLY A 302 7.83 -7.22 -8.43
CA GLY A 302 8.79 -7.30 -7.34
C GLY A 302 8.66 -6.12 -6.36
N GLU A 303 9.71 -5.83 -5.60
CA GLU A 303 9.68 -4.72 -4.63
C GLU A 303 9.65 -3.35 -5.32
N GLY A 304 8.86 -2.43 -4.77
CA GLY A 304 8.82 -1.04 -5.22
C GLY A 304 8.06 -0.10 -4.29
N LYS A 305 8.03 1.17 -4.66
CA LYS A 305 7.33 2.26 -3.98
C LYS A 305 6.42 2.97 -4.98
N LEU A 306 5.13 3.03 -4.67
CA LEU A 306 4.13 3.82 -5.39
C LEU A 306 3.85 5.09 -4.59
N PHE A 307 3.74 6.23 -5.27
CA PHE A 307 3.58 7.55 -4.66
C PHE A 307 2.23 8.19 -5.02
N TYR A 308 1.83 9.18 -4.24
CA TYR A 308 0.76 10.12 -4.58
C TYR A 308 1.30 11.30 -5.40
N SER A 309 0.42 12.05 -6.07
CA SER A 309 0.74 13.32 -6.76
C SER A 309 0.99 14.47 -5.75
N GLY A 310 2.08 14.29 -5.01
CA GLY A 310 2.55 15.15 -3.91
C GLY A 310 3.81 14.59 -3.23
N GLY A 311 4.52 13.66 -3.88
CA GLY A 311 5.78 13.05 -3.41
C GLY A 311 5.69 12.09 -2.22
N LYS A 312 4.53 11.95 -1.57
CA LYS A 312 4.34 11.01 -0.44
C LYS A 312 4.15 9.58 -0.93
N ILE A 313 4.70 8.62 -0.19
CA ILE A 313 4.48 7.19 -0.43
C ILE A 313 2.99 6.88 -0.24
N ARG A 314 2.43 6.13 -1.18
CA ARG A 314 1.10 5.49 -1.12
C ARG A 314 1.21 4.03 -0.73
N TYR A 315 2.21 3.32 -1.26
CA TYR A 315 2.48 1.92 -0.96
C TYR A 315 3.97 1.62 -1.08
N GLU A 316 4.49 0.78 -0.19
CA GLU A 316 5.85 0.23 -0.23
C GLU A 316 5.80 -1.28 0.04
N GLY A 317 6.36 -2.07 -0.88
CA GLY A 317 6.34 -3.53 -0.81
C GLY A 317 6.28 -4.19 -2.19
N GLY A 318 5.80 -5.43 -2.23
CA GLY A 318 5.77 -6.25 -3.44
C GLY A 318 4.65 -5.92 -4.44
N PHE A 319 4.97 -6.11 -5.72
CA PHE A 319 4.07 -5.93 -6.86
C PHE A 319 4.04 -7.16 -7.78
N GLN A 320 2.88 -7.41 -8.37
CA GLN A 320 2.68 -8.38 -9.45
C GLN A 320 1.65 -7.84 -10.44
N ALA A 321 2.03 -7.71 -11.72
CA ALA A 321 1.18 -7.16 -12.78
C ALA A 321 0.52 -5.81 -12.38
N SER A 322 1.31 -4.90 -11.81
CA SER A 322 0.88 -3.60 -11.27
C SER A 322 -0.10 -3.63 -10.08
N GLN A 323 -0.37 -4.80 -9.48
CA GLN A 323 -1.17 -4.94 -8.25
C GLN A 323 -0.26 -5.22 -7.04
N PHE A 324 -0.67 -4.78 -5.84
CA PHE A 324 0.04 -5.11 -4.60
C PHE A 324 0.01 -6.62 -4.34
N SER A 325 1.14 -7.21 -3.98
CA SER A 325 1.31 -8.67 -3.81
C SER A 325 2.44 -8.98 -2.82
N GLY A 326 2.24 -9.96 -1.94
CA GLY A 326 3.20 -10.25 -0.86
C GLY A 326 3.16 -9.21 0.26
N SER A 327 4.24 -9.08 1.04
CA SER A 327 4.30 -8.14 2.16
C SER A 327 4.38 -6.68 1.70
N GLY A 328 3.72 -5.78 2.40
CA GLY A 328 3.86 -4.33 2.17
C GLY A 328 3.12 -3.45 3.18
N LYS A 329 3.32 -2.15 3.03
CA LYS A 329 2.68 -1.08 3.82
C LYS A 329 1.89 -0.16 2.91
N LEU A 330 0.63 0.08 3.25
CA LEU A 330 -0.26 1.05 2.60
C LEU A 330 -0.34 2.30 3.48
N PHE A 331 -0.28 3.48 2.86
CA PHE A 331 -0.28 4.79 3.53
C PHE A 331 -1.42 5.67 2.98
N ASN A 332 -1.82 6.68 3.76
CA ASN A 332 -2.73 7.74 3.32
C ASN A 332 -1.96 8.97 2.78
N GLU A 333 -2.69 9.94 2.21
CA GLU A 333 -2.14 11.20 1.68
C GLU A 333 -1.53 12.11 2.78
N GLN A 334 -1.77 11.82 4.06
CA GLN A 334 -1.13 12.49 5.18
C GLN A 334 0.26 11.89 5.45
N GLY A 335 0.47 10.60 5.15
CA GLY A 335 1.69 9.83 5.38
C GLY A 335 1.59 8.85 6.55
N ALA A 336 0.40 8.68 7.15
CA ALA A 336 0.15 7.67 8.16
C ALA A 336 -0.10 6.30 7.51
N VAL A 337 0.34 5.23 8.18
CA VAL A 337 0.06 3.85 7.78
C VAL A 337 -1.44 3.58 7.94
N LEU A 338 -2.05 2.94 6.93
CA LEU A 338 -3.41 2.41 6.96
C LEU A 338 -3.41 0.88 7.15
N TYR A 339 -2.42 0.20 6.58
CA TYR A 339 -2.27 -1.26 6.69
C TYR A 339 -0.81 -1.68 6.55
N GLU A 340 -0.40 -2.69 7.32
CA GLU A 340 0.88 -3.38 7.20
C GLU A 340 0.63 -4.90 7.28
N GLY A 341 1.00 -5.64 6.25
CA GLY A 341 0.69 -7.08 6.15
C GLY A 341 0.82 -7.61 4.73
N ASN A 342 0.16 -8.72 4.44
CA ASN A 342 0.27 -9.38 3.14
C ASN A 342 -0.87 -8.99 2.18
N PHE A 343 -0.55 -8.97 0.89
CA PHE A 343 -1.45 -8.62 -0.20
C PHE A 343 -1.56 -9.77 -1.20
N VAL A 344 -2.76 -9.97 -1.75
CA VAL A 344 -3.01 -10.82 -2.92
C VAL A 344 -3.94 -10.07 -3.85
N ASN A 345 -3.53 -9.88 -5.10
CA ASN A 345 -4.29 -9.17 -6.15
C ASN A 345 -4.80 -7.79 -5.69
N GLY A 346 -3.94 -7.02 -5.02
CA GLY A 346 -4.28 -5.68 -4.51
C GLY A 346 -5.14 -5.64 -3.23
N LYS A 347 -5.51 -6.79 -2.65
CA LYS A 347 -6.34 -6.88 -1.44
C LYS A 347 -5.56 -7.44 -0.25
N TYR A 348 -5.93 -7.03 0.97
CA TYR A 348 -5.39 -7.61 2.22
C TYR A 348 -5.68 -9.11 2.30
N ALA A 349 -4.67 -9.89 2.70
CA ALA A 349 -4.72 -11.35 2.80
C ALA A 349 -3.74 -11.85 3.87
N GLY A 350 -4.01 -13.01 4.48
CA GLY A 350 -3.16 -13.57 5.54
C GLY A 350 -3.01 -12.62 6.74
N GLU A 351 -1.95 -12.79 7.52
CA GLU A 351 -1.69 -11.91 8.67
C GLU A 351 -1.38 -10.47 8.25
N GLY A 352 -1.95 -9.53 9.00
CA GLY A 352 -1.67 -8.09 8.90
C GLY A 352 -2.28 -7.27 10.04
N VAL A 353 -2.02 -5.97 9.99
CA VAL A 353 -2.50 -4.96 10.93
C VAL A 353 -3.11 -3.80 10.14
N GLU A 354 -4.38 -3.49 10.38
CA GLU A 354 -5.05 -2.28 9.89
C GLU A 354 -5.04 -1.21 10.99
N TYR A 355 -4.88 0.05 10.59
CA TYR A 355 -4.77 1.21 11.47
C TYR A 355 -5.86 2.24 11.18
N TYR A 356 -6.27 2.95 12.22
CA TYR A 356 -7.05 4.18 12.10
C TYR A 356 -6.16 5.35 11.62
N PRO A 357 -6.73 6.41 11.01
CA PRO A 357 -5.95 7.57 10.56
C PRO A 357 -5.19 8.33 11.67
N ASN A 358 -5.53 8.09 12.94
CA ASN A 358 -4.85 8.63 14.12
C ASN A 358 -3.64 7.78 14.59
N GLY A 359 -3.37 6.64 13.94
CA GLY A 359 -2.25 5.74 14.24
C GLY A 359 -2.54 4.62 15.23
N PHE A 360 -3.71 4.58 15.87
CA PHE A 360 -4.09 3.41 16.67
C PHE A 360 -4.39 2.21 15.77
N VAL A 361 -4.09 1.01 16.25
CA VAL A 361 -4.52 -0.24 15.61
C VAL A 361 -6.04 -0.27 15.57
N LYS A 362 -6.61 -0.67 14.43
CA LYS A 362 -8.03 -0.93 14.23
C LYS A 362 -8.32 -2.43 14.29
N TYR A 363 -7.47 -3.21 13.64
CA TYR A 363 -7.53 -4.67 13.65
C TYR A 363 -6.13 -5.27 13.49
N LYS A 364 -5.86 -6.40 14.13
CA LYS A 364 -4.69 -7.25 13.87
C LYS A 364 -5.12 -8.73 13.79
N GLY A 365 -4.57 -9.48 12.84
CA GLY A 365 -4.92 -10.89 12.62
C GLY A 365 -5.03 -11.23 11.14
N SER A 366 -5.77 -12.29 10.83
CA SER A 366 -5.89 -12.80 9.46
C SER A 366 -6.93 -12.06 8.59
N PHE A 367 -6.60 -11.93 7.31
CA PHE A 367 -7.44 -11.34 6.27
C PHE A 367 -7.69 -12.35 5.15
N THR A 368 -8.87 -12.27 4.53
CA THR A 368 -9.17 -12.99 3.28
C THR A 368 -9.97 -12.08 2.35
N GLY A 369 -9.43 -11.83 1.15
CA GLY A 369 -10.10 -11.04 0.12
C GLY A 369 -10.38 -9.58 0.48
N GLY A 370 -9.65 -9.01 1.45
CA GLY A 370 -9.86 -7.67 2.00
C GLY A 370 -10.70 -7.60 3.27
N SER A 371 -11.25 -8.72 3.76
CA SER A 371 -12.08 -8.78 4.99
C SER A 371 -11.38 -9.52 6.12
N TYR A 372 -11.66 -9.18 7.38
CA TYR A 372 -11.20 -9.93 8.56
C TYR A 372 -11.72 -11.38 8.50
N HIS A 373 -10.85 -12.35 8.75
CA HIS A 373 -11.18 -13.78 8.63
C HIS A 373 -10.24 -14.63 9.51
N GLY A 374 -10.75 -15.65 10.18
CA GLY A 374 -9.94 -16.42 11.15
C GLY A 374 -9.67 -15.62 12.43
N GLU A 375 -8.64 -15.97 13.17
CA GLU A 375 -8.33 -15.32 14.46
C GLU A 375 -7.91 -13.85 14.29
N GLY A 376 -8.33 -12.99 15.22
CA GLY A 376 -7.85 -11.62 15.32
C GLY A 376 -8.33 -10.85 16.56
N GLU A 377 -7.85 -9.61 16.67
CA GLU A 377 -8.27 -8.65 17.68
C GLU A 377 -8.61 -7.31 17.00
N SER A 378 -9.81 -6.78 17.28
CA SER A 378 -10.26 -5.45 16.84
C SER A 378 -10.35 -4.48 17.99
N PHE A 379 -10.06 -3.21 17.74
CA PHE A 379 -9.92 -2.14 18.72
C PHE A 379 -10.74 -0.91 18.29
N SER A 380 -11.04 -0.02 19.25
CA SER A 380 -11.66 1.28 18.99
C SER A 380 -10.64 2.35 18.56
N GLU A 381 -11.12 3.51 18.09
CA GLU A 381 -10.27 4.67 17.77
C GLU A 381 -9.48 5.23 18.97
N LYS A 382 -9.82 4.81 20.20
CA LYS A 382 -9.09 5.11 21.45
C LYS A 382 -7.96 4.11 21.75
N GLY A 383 -7.80 3.06 20.93
CA GLY A 383 -6.88 1.94 21.16
C GLY A 383 -7.38 0.88 22.17
N VAL A 384 -8.62 1.00 22.66
CA VAL A 384 -9.24 0.05 23.61
C VAL A 384 -9.69 -1.21 22.85
N PRO A 385 -9.42 -2.44 23.32
CA PRO A 385 -9.93 -3.66 22.71
C PRO A 385 -11.47 -3.65 22.63
N ALA A 386 -12.02 -4.11 21.51
CA ALA A 386 -13.47 -4.22 21.30
C ALA A 386 -13.92 -5.68 21.15
N TYR A 387 -13.12 -6.51 20.47
CA TYR A 387 -13.35 -7.95 20.34
C TYR A 387 -12.05 -8.70 20.07
N LYS A 388 -11.99 -9.96 20.53
CA LYS A 388 -10.90 -10.92 20.33
C LYS A 388 -11.47 -12.30 20.04
N GLY A 389 -11.03 -12.95 18.96
CA GLY A 389 -11.47 -14.30 18.57
C GLY A 389 -11.63 -14.45 17.06
N THR A 390 -12.48 -15.38 16.62
CA THR A 390 -12.64 -15.67 15.20
C THR A 390 -13.54 -14.69 14.44
N PHE A 391 -13.17 -14.40 13.20
CA PHE A 391 -13.90 -13.57 12.25
C PHE A 391 -14.30 -14.39 11.02
N ALA A 392 -15.45 -14.05 10.45
CA ALA A 392 -15.88 -14.52 9.14
C ALA A 392 -16.41 -13.34 8.33
N ASN A 393 -15.72 -13.01 7.22
CA ASN A 393 -16.10 -11.95 6.28
C ASN A 393 -16.32 -10.58 6.94
N GLY A 394 -15.45 -10.24 7.92
CA GLY A 394 -15.52 -8.99 8.67
C GLY A 394 -16.42 -9.02 9.92
N ALA A 395 -17.23 -10.06 10.12
CA ALA A 395 -18.11 -10.19 11.29
C ALA A 395 -17.54 -11.15 12.35
N PHE A 396 -17.85 -10.92 13.63
CA PHE A 396 -17.52 -11.85 14.71
C PHE A 396 -18.23 -13.20 14.49
N HIS A 397 -17.50 -14.29 14.67
CA HIS A 397 -17.94 -15.66 14.40
C HIS A 397 -17.24 -16.62 15.37
N GLY A 398 -17.72 -17.86 15.53
CA GLY A 398 -17.04 -18.87 16.35
C GLY A 398 -16.80 -18.40 17.79
N SER A 399 -15.70 -18.81 18.42
CA SER A 399 -15.40 -18.43 19.80
C SER A 399 -14.78 -17.03 19.90
N GLY A 400 -15.15 -16.27 20.93
CA GLY A 400 -14.49 -14.99 21.23
C GLY A 400 -14.84 -14.35 22.56
N GLU A 401 -14.20 -13.21 22.79
CA GLU A 401 -14.36 -12.27 23.89
C GLU A 401 -14.72 -10.89 23.33
N ARG A 402 -15.73 -10.23 23.91
CA ARG A 402 -16.16 -8.87 23.56
C ARG A 402 -16.05 -7.96 24.76
N TYR A 403 -15.60 -6.73 24.55
CA TYR A 403 -15.36 -5.73 25.59
C TYR A 403 -16.25 -4.49 25.39
N ASP A 404 -16.31 -3.60 26.38
CA ASP A 404 -16.99 -2.29 26.33
C ASP A 404 -16.07 -1.15 25.81
N GLU A 405 -16.46 0.12 26.01
CA GLU A 405 -15.64 1.28 25.57
C GLU A 405 -14.47 1.58 26.51
N GLU A 406 -14.48 1.01 27.72
CA GLU A 406 -13.48 1.13 28.77
C GLU A 406 -12.47 -0.03 28.73
N GLY A 407 -12.84 -1.17 28.13
CA GLY A 407 -12.04 -2.38 27.98
C GLY A 407 -12.43 -3.51 28.92
N SER A 408 -13.52 -3.37 29.69
CA SER A 408 -14.08 -4.42 30.55
C SER A 408 -14.70 -5.52 29.68
N LEU A 409 -14.51 -6.78 30.07
CA LEU A 409 -15.12 -7.92 29.38
C LEU A 409 -16.65 -7.86 29.55
N LEU A 410 -17.40 -7.84 28.45
CA LEU A 410 -18.87 -7.90 28.44
C LEU A 410 -19.38 -9.33 28.23
N TYR A 411 -18.74 -10.09 27.34
CA TYR A 411 -19.19 -11.42 26.95
C TYR A 411 -18.01 -12.30 26.53
N LYS A 412 -18.07 -13.59 26.92
CA LYS A 412 -17.17 -14.65 26.44
C LYS A 412 -17.98 -15.88 26.06
N GLY A 413 -17.88 -16.33 24.83
CA GLY A 413 -18.72 -17.40 24.31
C GLY A 413 -18.62 -17.53 22.79
N SER A 414 -19.67 -18.09 22.18
CA SER A 414 -19.74 -18.24 20.72
C SER A 414 -20.53 -17.11 20.03
N PHE A 415 -20.20 -16.87 18.77
CA PHE A 415 -20.68 -15.78 17.94
C PHE A 415 -21.10 -16.27 16.55
N LYS A 416 -22.10 -15.60 15.98
CA LYS A 416 -22.56 -15.81 14.61
C LYS A 416 -22.99 -14.48 14.02
N ASN A 417 -22.23 -13.98 13.04
CA ASN A 417 -22.49 -12.74 12.33
C ASN A 417 -22.67 -11.53 13.28
N ASN A 418 -21.71 -11.32 14.18
CA ASN A 418 -21.70 -10.31 15.26
C ASN A 418 -22.66 -10.55 16.44
N ALA A 419 -23.61 -11.48 16.33
CA ALA A 419 -24.55 -11.81 17.39
C ALA A 419 -24.00 -12.92 18.32
N TYR A 420 -24.37 -12.92 19.60
CA TYR A 420 -24.09 -14.03 20.53
C TYR A 420 -24.91 -15.27 20.14
N GLU A 421 -24.28 -16.44 20.12
CA GLU A 421 -24.88 -17.69 19.66
C GLU A 421 -24.30 -18.88 20.43
N GLY A 422 -25.10 -19.89 20.77
CA GLY A 422 -24.62 -21.03 21.57
C GLY A 422 -24.26 -20.64 23.00
N LEU A 423 -23.40 -21.41 23.66
CA LEU A 423 -23.03 -21.17 25.06
C LEU A 423 -22.12 -19.94 25.21
N GLY A 424 -22.42 -19.11 26.22
CA GLY A 424 -21.53 -18.04 26.66
C GLY A 424 -21.82 -17.54 28.07
N THR A 425 -20.94 -16.67 28.56
CA THR A 425 -21.05 -15.95 29.83
C THR A 425 -21.11 -14.46 29.56
N VAL A 426 -22.10 -13.78 30.14
CA VAL A 426 -22.17 -12.30 30.23
C VAL A 426 -21.56 -11.87 31.56
N PHE A 427 -20.85 -10.75 31.55
CA PHE A 427 -20.21 -10.16 32.72
C PHE A 427 -20.72 -8.73 32.96
N ASP A 428 -20.48 -8.19 34.15
CA ASP A 428 -20.70 -6.77 34.46
C ASP A 428 -19.37 -5.98 34.51
N LYS A 429 -19.47 -4.68 34.83
CA LYS A 429 -18.33 -3.75 34.85
C LYS A 429 -17.25 -4.12 35.88
N ASP A 430 -17.61 -4.87 36.91
CA ASP A 430 -16.69 -5.33 37.94
C ASP A 430 -16.00 -6.65 37.52
N GLY A 431 -16.32 -7.18 36.33
CA GLY A 431 -15.83 -8.45 35.81
C GLY A 431 -16.54 -9.67 36.41
N ALA A 432 -17.63 -9.49 37.16
CA ALA A 432 -18.38 -10.60 37.74
C ALA A 432 -19.31 -11.24 36.68
N ALA A 433 -19.38 -12.57 36.67
CA ALA A 433 -20.27 -13.30 35.76
C ALA A 433 -21.74 -13.08 36.16
N VAL A 434 -22.52 -12.45 35.29
CA VAL A 434 -23.95 -12.15 35.50
C VAL A 434 -24.83 -13.35 35.19
N VAL A 435 -24.50 -14.09 34.12
CA VAL A 435 -25.20 -15.30 33.68
C VAL A 435 -24.32 -16.11 32.75
N LYS A 436 -24.38 -17.44 32.86
CA LYS A 436 -23.78 -18.39 31.91
C LYS A 436 -24.90 -19.25 31.32
N SER A 437 -25.12 -19.19 30.01
CA SER A 437 -26.30 -19.75 29.35
C SER A 437 -26.08 -19.90 27.84
N PHE A 438 -27.04 -20.54 27.16
CA PHE A 438 -27.19 -20.46 25.73
C PHE A 438 -27.75 -19.10 25.27
N PHE A 439 -27.36 -18.70 24.07
CA PHE A 439 -27.81 -17.52 23.34
C PHE A 439 -28.19 -17.92 21.91
N SER A 440 -29.08 -17.16 21.28
CA SER A 440 -29.27 -17.25 19.83
C SER A 440 -29.66 -15.89 19.26
N ASN A 441 -29.08 -15.53 18.12
CA ASN A 441 -29.24 -14.22 17.47
C ASN A 441 -29.02 -13.03 18.44
N GLY A 442 -28.09 -13.17 19.40
CA GLY A 442 -27.74 -12.15 20.38
C GLY A 442 -28.65 -12.10 21.61
N LYS A 443 -29.71 -12.90 21.66
CA LYS A 443 -30.67 -12.95 22.78
C LYS A 443 -30.38 -14.14 23.70
N LEU A 444 -30.64 -13.95 24.99
CA LEU A 444 -30.44 -14.96 26.03
C LEU A 444 -31.55 -16.03 25.92
N ASN A 445 -31.15 -17.29 25.66
CA ASN A 445 -32.05 -18.41 25.44
C ASN A 445 -31.86 -19.49 26.52
N LEU A 446 -32.58 -19.36 27.64
CA LEU A 446 -32.55 -20.37 28.71
C LEU A 446 -33.18 -21.71 28.30
N GLN A 447 -34.13 -21.72 27.34
CA GLN A 447 -34.77 -22.97 26.87
C GLN A 447 -33.76 -23.97 26.29
N GLY A 448 -32.57 -23.52 25.87
CA GLY A 448 -31.47 -24.39 25.44
C GLY A 448 -30.91 -25.34 26.52
N PHE A 449 -31.32 -25.20 27.78
CA PHE A 449 -31.04 -26.19 28.84
C PHE A 449 -32.10 -27.29 28.97
N ILE A 450 -33.33 -27.09 28.46
CA ILE A 450 -34.42 -28.08 28.55
C ILE A 450 -34.02 -29.37 27.82
N GLY A 451 -34.34 -30.52 28.41
CA GLY A 451 -33.99 -31.84 27.86
C GLY A 451 -32.52 -32.24 27.98
N LEU A 452 -31.62 -31.36 28.47
CA LEU A 452 -30.24 -31.76 28.78
C LEU A 452 -30.21 -32.60 30.07
N SER A 453 -29.35 -33.61 30.10
CA SER A 453 -29.16 -34.43 31.30
C SER A 453 -28.21 -33.81 32.32
N SER A 454 -28.32 -34.25 33.58
CA SER A 454 -27.50 -33.77 34.71
C SER A 454 -26.01 -33.66 34.41
N GLN A 455 -25.43 -34.69 33.78
CA GLN A 455 -24.02 -34.72 33.39
C GLN A 455 -23.66 -33.59 32.42
N LYS A 456 -24.57 -33.24 31.51
CA LYS A 456 -24.35 -32.15 30.55
C LYS A 456 -24.51 -30.79 31.19
N ILE A 457 -25.41 -30.63 32.15
CA ILE A 457 -25.48 -29.41 32.98
C ILE A 457 -24.17 -29.24 33.79
N GLU A 458 -23.66 -30.32 34.40
CA GLU A 458 -22.38 -30.28 35.13
C GLU A 458 -21.17 -29.96 34.21
N GLU A 459 -21.14 -30.49 33.00
CA GLU A 459 -20.11 -30.15 31.99
C GLU A 459 -20.17 -28.67 31.59
N LEU A 460 -21.38 -28.13 31.40
CA LEU A 460 -21.59 -26.76 30.94
C LEU A 460 -21.41 -25.70 32.04
N LEU A 461 -21.79 -25.98 33.29
CA LEU A 461 -21.83 -25.00 34.37
C LEU A 461 -20.86 -25.29 35.53
N GLY A 462 -20.23 -26.46 35.57
CA GLY A 462 -19.51 -26.96 36.73
C GLY A 462 -20.44 -27.71 37.68
N LYS A 463 -19.96 -28.10 38.87
CA LYS A 463 -20.80 -28.84 39.82
C LYS A 463 -21.88 -27.94 40.46
N PRO A 464 -23.08 -28.46 40.72
CA PRO A 464 -24.08 -27.72 41.49
C PRO A 464 -23.58 -27.42 42.90
N THR A 465 -24.09 -26.34 43.49
CA THR A 465 -23.87 -25.97 44.89
C THR A 465 -24.60 -26.92 45.84
N GLU A 466 -25.77 -27.42 45.42
CA GLU A 466 -26.65 -28.29 46.20
C GLU A 466 -27.52 -29.13 45.26
N VAL A 467 -27.90 -30.34 45.68
CA VAL A 467 -28.86 -31.22 44.98
C VAL A 467 -29.87 -31.76 45.99
N LEU A 468 -31.16 -31.57 45.70
CA LEU A 468 -32.28 -31.95 46.59
C LEU A 468 -33.35 -32.74 45.84
N LEU A 469 -34.21 -33.46 46.57
CA LEU A 469 -35.51 -33.92 46.07
C LEU A 469 -36.47 -32.71 46.02
N ALA A 470 -37.31 -32.60 44.99
CA ALA A 470 -38.06 -31.36 44.72
C ALA A 470 -39.53 -31.35 45.21
N ASP A 471 -40.00 -32.39 45.88
CA ASP A 471 -41.43 -32.58 46.18
C ASP A 471 -41.95 -31.99 47.50
N SER A 472 -43.27 -31.75 47.51
CA SER A 472 -44.11 -31.28 48.63
C SER A 472 -44.00 -29.81 49.08
N ALA A 473 -44.64 -28.95 48.30
CA ALA A 473 -45.39 -27.74 48.73
C ALA A 473 -44.73 -26.73 49.72
N SER A 474 -44.13 -25.66 49.18
CA SER A 474 -44.46 -24.28 49.59
C SER A 474 -43.84 -23.23 48.67
N ALA A 475 -44.57 -22.12 48.43
CA ALA A 475 -43.97 -20.87 47.98
C ALA A 475 -43.87 -19.89 49.16
N ALA A 476 -42.70 -19.25 49.31
CA ALA A 476 -42.26 -18.28 50.34
C ALA A 476 -41.37 -18.83 51.48
N GLY A 477 -40.44 -17.99 51.93
CA GLY A 477 -39.29 -18.33 52.80
C GLY A 477 -37.96 -17.94 52.13
N ALA A 478 -37.65 -16.67 51.86
CA ALA A 478 -37.62 -15.53 52.79
C ALA A 478 -36.65 -15.77 53.97
N GLY A 479 -35.34 -15.74 53.70
CA GLY A 479 -34.30 -15.81 54.73
C GLY A 479 -34.29 -14.54 55.60
N THR A 480 -34.66 -14.66 56.87
CA THR A 480 -34.72 -13.55 57.82
C THR A 480 -33.34 -13.22 58.40
N GLY A 481 -32.58 -12.36 57.71
CA GLY A 481 -31.39 -11.72 58.27
C GLY A 481 -31.77 -10.57 59.20
N THR A 482 -31.67 -10.76 60.51
CA THR A 482 -32.09 -9.76 61.51
C THR A 482 -30.99 -8.79 61.92
N GLY A 483 -31.20 -7.51 61.65
CA GLY A 483 -30.87 -6.43 62.60
C GLY A 483 -29.50 -5.74 62.51
N GLY A 484 -29.52 -4.47 62.09
CA GLY A 484 -28.50 -3.46 62.42
C GLY A 484 -27.48 -3.15 61.31
N ILE A 485 -27.00 -1.92 61.15
CA ILE A 485 -27.40 -0.62 61.75
C ILE A 485 -27.26 0.47 60.67
N ILE A 486 -28.20 1.43 60.62
CA ILE A 486 -28.01 2.69 59.90
C ILE A 486 -27.47 3.74 60.87
N PRO A 487 -26.38 4.44 60.50
CA PRO A 487 -26.19 5.84 60.88
C PRO A 487 -26.07 6.72 59.62
N GLU A 488 -26.77 7.85 59.62
CA GLU A 488 -26.53 8.94 58.66
C GLU A 488 -25.54 9.98 59.24
N ASP A 489 -24.74 10.54 58.33
CA ASP A 489 -24.16 11.89 58.33
C ASP A 489 -22.92 12.27 59.20
N ALA A 490 -22.26 13.34 58.73
CA ALA A 490 -21.37 14.28 59.41
C ALA A 490 -19.94 13.86 59.89
N GLY A 491 -18.99 13.84 58.95
CA GLY A 491 -18.04 14.97 58.86
C GLY A 491 -16.58 14.87 59.38
N SER A 492 -15.66 15.45 58.57
CA SER A 492 -14.35 16.03 58.93
C SER A 492 -13.14 15.14 59.30
N ALA A 493 -12.37 14.80 58.25
CA ALA A 493 -10.91 14.93 58.09
C ALA A 493 -9.92 14.93 59.30
N ALA A 494 -8.88 14.08 59.19
CA ALA A 494 -7.47 14.45 59.40
C ALA A 494 -6.51 13.46 58.68
N GLU A 495 -5.25 13.85 58.49
CA GLU A 495 -4.14 13.07 57.91
C GLU A 495 -3.52 12.08 58.95
N GLU A 496 -2.50 11.23 58.73
CA GLU A 496 -1.47 11.13 57.69
C GLU A 496 -0.79 9.71 57.65
N ASN A 497 0.00 9.44 56.60
CA ASN A 497 1.20 8.57 56.54
C ASN A 497 1.20 7.04 56.90
N ALA A 498 1.13 6.24 55.82
CA ALA A 498 2.28 5.47 55.25
C ALA A 498 2.77 4.08 55.77
N ASN A 499 3.28 3.32 54.78
CA ASN A 499 4.35 2.30 54.81
C ASN A 499 4.09 0.81 55.17
N ASN A 500 3.88 0.03 54.10
CA ASN A 500 4.86 -0.95 53.56
C ASN A 500 4.80 -2.47 53.96
N ALA A 501 5.27 -3.29 53.01
CA ALA A 501 5.84 -4.64 53.12
C ALA A 501 4.97 -5.85 53.55
N SER A 502 4.44 -6.55 52.53
CA SER A 502 4.70 -7.98 52.25
C SER A 502 5.32 -8.87 53.37
N ALA A 503 4.54 -9.85 53.86
CA ALA A 503 5.03 -11.23 54.10
C ALA A 503 3.87 -12.23 54.25
N ALA A 504 4.06 -13.46 53.75
CA ALA A 504 3.43 -14.69 54.29
C ALA A 504 4.54 -15.48 55.01
N PRO A 505 4.24 -16.28 56.06
CA PRO A 505 3.95 -17.70 55.77
C PRO A 505 3.09 -18.50 56.79
N ALA A 506 2.45 -19.56 56.26
CA ALA A 506 2.28 -20.93 56.80
C ALA A 506 1.96 -21.21 58.31
N ALA A 507 0.74 -21.73 58.54
CA ALA A 507 0.40 -22.86 59.44
C ALA A 507 -1.08 -23.27 59.17
N LYS A 508 -1.63 -24.43 59.56
CA LYS A 508 -1.27 -25.87 59.61
C LYS A 508 -2.52 -26.58 60.24
N SER A 509 -2.51 -27.92 60.29
CA SER A 509 -3.45 -28.82 61.01
C SER A 509 -4.95 -28.83 60.62
N ASP A 510 -5.36 -30.00 60.08
CA ASP A 510 -6.45 -30.89 60.54
C ASP A 510 -7.92 -30.37 60.57
N ASN A 511 -8.96 -31.18 60.35
CA ASN A 511 -9.05 -32.64 60.22
C ASN A 511 -10.15 -33.02 59.20
N LYS A 512 -9.97 -34.04 58.35
CA LYS A 512 -10.99 -34.49 57.38
C LYS A 512 -11.10 -36.01 57.32
N VAL A 513 -12.21 -36.54 57.83
CA VAL A 513 -12.56 -37.96 57.69
C VAL A 513 -12.95 -38.26 56.24
N ILE A 514 -12.50 -39.41 55.72
CA ILE A 514 -12.76 -39.88 54.36
C ILE A 514 -13.60 -41.15 54.42
N VAL A 515 -14.61 -41.23 53.55
CA VAL A 515 -15.24 -42.49 53.15
C VAL A 515 -15.10 -42.60 51.63
N GLY A 516 -14.26 -43.55 51.17
CA GLY A 516 -14.28 -44.05 49.80
C GLY A 516 -15.33 -45.17 49.67
N LEU A 517 -15.54 -45.86 48.54
CA LEU A 517 -14.86 -46.02 47.24
C LEU A 517 -15.92 -46.67 46.29
N PRO A 518 -15.64 -47.07 45.03
CA PRO A 518 -14.42 -46.93 44.21
C PRO A 518 -14.67 -46.24 42.84
N ALA A 519 -13.60 -46.10 42.05
CA ALA A 519 -13.67 -45.89 40.60
C ALA A 519 -13.15 -47.15 39.86
N ALA A 520 -13.57 -47.37 38.62
CA ALA A 520 -13.07 -48.48 37.79
C ALA A 520 -13.06 -48.14 36.28
N GLU A 521 -11.85 -48.06 35.74
CA GLU A 521 -11.46 -48.15 34.32
C GLU A 521 -10.00 -48.69 34.31
N PRO A 522 -9.36 -49.08 33.18
CA PRO A 522 -9.80 -48.95 31.78
C PRO A 522 -9.68 -50.26 30.94
N ALA A 523 -10.14 -50.22 29.68
CA ALA A 523 -9.57 -51.04 28.60
C ALA A 523 -9.88 -50.48 27.20
N LYS A 524 -8.88 -50.51 26.29
CA LYS A 524 -9.08 -50.46 24.83
C LYS A 524 -8.71 -51.81 24.24
N ASN A 525 -9.50 -52.37 23.32
CA ASN A 525 -9.05 -52.55 21.92
C ASN A 525 -10.22 -52.93 20.96
N GLN A 526 -9.89 -53.01 19.66
CA GLN A 526 -10.75 -53.26 18.52
C GLN A 526 -11.14 -54.74 18.35
N ASN A 527 -12.35 -55.07 17.87
CA ASN A 527 -12.55 -55.44 16.45
C ASN A 527 -14.00 -55.77 16.01
N ALA A 528 -14.21 -55.57 14.70
CA ALA A 528 -15.17 -56.18 13.76
C ALA A 528 -16.47 -56.89 14.22
N ALA A 529 -17.60 -56.27 13.81
CA ALA A 529 -18.80 -56.83 13.16
C ALA A 529 -19.11 -58.34 13.19
N SER A 530 -20.36 -58.68 13.56
CA SER A 530 -21.36 -59.23 12.61
C SER A 530 -22.78 -59.34 13.22
N GLN A 531 -23.79 -59.04 12.40
CA GLN A 531 -25.18 -59.48 12.53
C GLN A 531 -25.50 -60.40 11.32
N PRO A 532 -26.62 -61.14 11.28
CA PRO A 532 -27.54 -61.53 12.35
C PRO A 532 -27.69 -63.08 12.40
N ASP A 533 -28.66 -63.63 13.15
CA ASP A 533 -29.90 -64.16 12.55
C ASP A 533 -30.95 -64.57 13.59
N ALA A 534 -32.19 -64.82 13.15
CA ALA A 534 -33.34 -65.06 14.01
C ALA A 534 -33.81 -66.53 14.09
N LYS A 535 -34.43 -66.89 15.22
CA LYS A 535 -35.59 -67.81 15.45
C LYS A 535 -35.51 -68.46 16.84
N THR A 536 -36.56 -68.86 17.56
CA THR A 536 -38.03 -68.69 17.57
C THR A 536 -38.54 -69.74 18.58
N VAL A 537 -39.36 -69.35 19.56
CA VAL A 537 -40.48 -70.11 20.21
C VAL A 537 -40.18 -71.59 20.60
N THR A 538 -40.36 -72.03 21.85
CA THR A 538 -41.68 -72.17 22.51
C THR A 538 -41.59 -72.28 24.03
N ALA A 539 -42.74 -72.08 24.68
CA ALA A 539 -43.03 -72.22 26.11
C ALA A 539 -42.63 -73.55 26.78
N GLY A 540 -42.50 -73.51 28.10
CA GLY A 540 -42.50 -74.65 29.02
C GLY A 540 -43.04 -74.23 30.38
N ASN A 541 -44.35 -74.39 30.60
CA ASN A 541 -44.99 -74.21 31.91
C ASN A 541 -44.66 -75.41 32.80
N GLU A 542 -44.39 -75.19 34.09
CA GLU A 542 -44.84 -76.11 35.14
C GLU A 542 -45.03 -75.40 36.49
N SER A 543 -45.82 -76.01 37.39
CA SER A 543 -46.41 -75.33 38.56
C SER A 543 -46.60 -76.28 39.76
N ALA A 544 -46.08 -75.90 40.92
CA ALA A 544 -46.40 -76.37 42.28
C ALA A 544 -45.71 -75.41 43.28
N ALA A 545 -46.36 -74.75 44.24
CA ALA A 545 -47.08 -75.24 45.43
C ALA A 545 -46.15 -75.77 46.55
N ALA A 546 -46.33 -75.45 47.85
CA ALA A 546 -47.24 -74.50 48.51
C ALA A 546 -46.83 -74.25 49.99
N GLY A 547 -47.42 -73.23 50.64
CA GLY A 547 -47.35 -72.98 52.10
C GLY A 547 -46.14 -72.12 52.55
N THR A 548 -46.22 -71.37 53.66
CA THR A 548 -47.26 -71.29 54.71
C THR A 548 -47.64 -69.84 55.06
N ASP A 549 -48.72 -69.69 55.83
CA ASP A 549 -49.36 -68.42 56.22
C ASP A 549 -48.53 -67.54 57.17
N ASP A 550 -48.67 -66.22 57.02
CA ASP A 550 -48.93 -65.29 58.14
C ASP A 550 -49.47 -63.95 57.60
N ALA A 551 -50.26 -63.20 58.39
CA ALA A 551 -50.94 -61.97 57.97
C ALA A 551 -51.34 -61.08 59.16
N PRO A 552 -51.72 -59.79 58.96
CA PRO A 552 -51.56 -58.94 57.77
C PRO A 552 -50.77 -57.63 58.06
N LEU A 553 -50.25 -56.98 57.02
CA LEU A 553 -49.97 -55.54 57.02
C LEU A 553 -50.49 -54.92 55.73
N THR A 554 -51.25 -53.83 55.85
CA THR A 554 -51.67 -53.00 54.72
C THR A 554 -50.50 -52.14 54.26
N PRO A 555 -50.10 -52.17 52.98
CA PRO A 555 -49.26 -51.13 52.42
C PRO A 555 -50.02 -49.80 52.42
N ASP A 556 -49.43 -48.76 53.01
CA ASP A 556 -49.89 -47.40 52.78
C ASP A 556 -49.72 -47.03 51.29
N ALA A 557 -50.52 -46.07 50.82
CA ALA A 557 -50.59 -45.74 49.39
C ALA A 557 -49.23 -45.30 48.83
N GLU A 558 -48.79 -45.99 47.76
CA GLU A 558 -47.57 -45.64 47.04
C GLU A 558 -47.70 -44.24 46.42
N ALA A 559 -46.78 -43.36 46.77
CA ALA A 559 -46.65 -42.05 46.14
C ALA A 559 -45.94 -42.19 44.78
N ASP A 560 -46.63 -42.82 43.82
CA ASP A 560 -46.13 -43.15 42.47
C ASP A 560 -46.03 -41.91 41.56
N GLY A 561 -45.17 -40.97 41.96
CA GLY A 561 -44.77 -39.80 41.20
C GLY A 561 -43.32 -39.92 40.71
N PRO A 562 -42.98 -39.40 39.51
CA PRO A 562 -41.61 -39.40 39.03
C PRO A 562 -40.72 -38.57 39.96
N VAL A 563 -39.70 -39.20 40.54
CA VAL A 563 -38.81 -38.55 41.54
C VAL A 563 -38.08 -37.37 40.92
N LYS A 564 -38.44 -36.16 41.34
CA LYS A 564 -37.88 -34.91 40.82
C LYS A 564 -36.62 -34.49 41.59
N LEU A 565 -35.56 -34.15 40.87
CA LEU A 565 -34.28 -33.69 41.44
C LEU A 565 -34.05 -32.22 41.12
N ARG A 566 -33.79 -31.39 42.14
CA ARG A 566 -33.44 -29.97 41.99
C ARG A 566 -31.93 -29.76 42.14
N MET A 567 -31.28 -29.23 41.12
CA MET A 567 -29.86 -28.85 41.13
C MET A 567 -29.71 -27.33 41.22
N SER A 568 -29.12 -26.83 42.31
CA SER A 568 -28.97 -25.40 42.59
C SER A 568 -27.56 -24.89 42.28
N TYR A 569 -27.46 -23.75 41.59
CA TYR A 569 -26.22 -23.06 41.23
C TYR A 569 -26.23 -21.65 41.84
N THR A 570 -25.97 -21.56 43.15
CA THR A 570 -26.16 -20.32 43.93
C THR A 570 -25.30 -19.16 43.41
N ASN A 571 -24.09 -19.44 42.92
CA ASN A 571 -23.18 -18.43 42.33
C ASN A 571 -23.71 -17.83 41.01
N LEU A 572 -24.59 -18.53 40.30
CA LEU A 572 -25.29 -18.06 39.09
C LEU A 572 -26.74 -17.65 39.39
N GLN A 573 -27.18 -17.81 40.65
CA GLN A 573 -28.55 -17.57 41.13
C GLN A 573 -29.61 -18.24 40.24
N MET A 574 -29.34 -19.50 39.87
CA MET A 574 -30.23 -20.34 39.06
C MET A 574 -30.33 -21.76 39.62
N ALA A 575 -31.39 -22.48 39.28
CA ALA A 575 -31.57 -23.89 39.57
C ALA A 575 -32.32 -24.60 38.44
N PHE A 576 -32.10 -25.89 38.33
CA PHE A 576 -32.78 -26.79 37.38
C PHE A 576 -33.59 -27.82 38.16
N VAL A 577 -34.78 -28.17 37.67
CA VAL A 577 -35.46 -29.41 38.07
C VAL A 577 -35.26 -30.43 36.96
N LEU A 578 -34.96 -31.67 37.33
CA LEU A 578 -34.77 -32.79 36.44
C LEU A 578 -35.72 -33.92 36.80
N GLU A 579 -36.27 -34.55 35.76
CA GLU A 579 -37.18 -35.70 35.87
C GLU A 579 -36.66 -36.84 34.98
N SER A 580 -37.06 -38.08 35.27
CA SER A 580 -36.68 -39.25 34.48
C SER A 580 -37.16 -39.11 33.03
N SER A 581 -36.25 -39.21 32.06
CA SER A 581 -36.59 -39.12 30.65
C SER A 581 -37.54 -40.23 30.21
N GLU A 582 -38.65 -39.85 29.58
CA GLU A 582 -39.63 -40.78 28.97
C GLU A 582 -38.98 -41.74 27.97
N THR A 583 -37.91 -41.31 27.29
CA THR A 583 -37.19 -42.10 26.29
C THR A 583 -36.03 -42.90 26.87
N ASN A 584 -35.55 -42.55 28.08
CA ASN A 584 -34.47 -43.23 28.78
C ASN A 584 -34.63 -43.10 30.31
N PRO A 585 -35.41 -43.98 30.98
CA PRO A 585 -35.68 -43.88 32.41
C PRO A 585 -34.44 -44.00 33.35
N LYS A 586 -33.23 -44.19 32.80
CA LYS A 586 -31.96 -44.16 33.54
C LYS A 586 -31.28 -42.80 33.52
N GLU A 587 -31.85 -41.81 32.84
CA GLU A 587 -31.27 -40.49 32.61
C GLU A 587 -32.29 -39.41 33.00
N ALA A 588 -31.93 -38.59 33.99
CA ALA A 588 -32.74 -37.46 34.40
C ALA A 588 -32.39 -36.23 33.55
N VAL A 589 -33.40 -35.60 32.98
CA VAL A 589 -33.30 -34.45 32.05
C VAL A 589 -34.02 -33.23 32.58
N VAL A 590 -33.52 -32.03 32.26
CA VAL A 590 -34.10 -30.76 32.74
C VAL A 590 -35.50 -30.55 32.19
N THR A 591 -36.48 -30.41 33.10
CA THR A 591 -37.87 -30.02 32.83
C THR A 591 -38.14 -28.56 33.17
N ASP A 592 -37.52 -28.06 34.25
CA ASP A 592 -37.74 -26.70 34.75
C ASP A 592 -36.44 -25.96 35.01
N ILE A 593 -36.49 -24.63 34.85
CA ILE A 593 -35.39 -23.70 35.11
C ILE A 593 -35.93 -22.55 35.93
N SER A 594 -35.41 -22.34 37.14
CA SER A 594 -35.64 -21.13 37.94
C SER A 594 -34.40 -20.24 37.94
N LEU A 595 -34.58 -18.95 37.71
CA LEU A 595 -33.55 -17.91 37.76
C LEU A 595 -34.03 -16.80 38.70
N TRP A 596 -33.17 -16.36 39.63
CA TRP A 596 -33.45 -15.28 40.59
C TRP A 596 -32.37 -14.18 40.64
N SER A 597 -31.46 -14.16 39.65
CA SER A 597 -30.56 -13.02 39.41
C SER A 597 -31.33 -11.88 38.75
N SER A 598 -31.59 -10.80 39.49
CA SER A 598 -32.20 -9.58 38.94
C SER A 598 -31.38 -8.98 37.79
N LYS A 599 -30.04 -9.04 37.87
CA LYS A 599 -29.14 -8.64 36.77
C LYS A 599 -29.37 -9.45 35.50
N ALA A 600 -29.57 -10.78 35.61
CA ALA A 600 -29.79 -11.66 34.47
C ALA A 600 -31.22 -11.62 33.94
N ILE A 601 -32.23 -11.51 34.82
CA ILE A 601 -33.64 -11.36 34.45
C ILE A 601 -33.85 -10.06 33.66
N ALA A 602 -33.17 -8.97 34.03
CA ALA A 602 -33.20 -7.71 33.29
C ALA A 602 -32.68 -7.81 31.83
N LEU A 603 -31.93 -8.86 31.48
CA LEU A 603 -31.50 -9.15 30.10
C LEU A 603 -32.57 -9.89 29.27
N ILE A 604 -33.59 -10.45 29.92
CA ILE A 604 -34.64 -11.29 29.30
C ILE A 604 -36.00 -10.59 29.35
N GLN A 605 -36.33 -9.97 30.47
CA GLN A 605 -37.65 -9.40 30.73
C GLN A 605 -38.11 -8.42 29.64
N PRO A 606 -37.29 -7.49 29.11
CA PRO A 606 -37.73 -6.60 28.03
C PRO A 606 -38.11 -7.34 26.74
N ASP A 607 -37.44 -8.45 26.46
CA ASP A 607 -37.66 -9.30 25.29
C ASP A 607 -38.89 -10.22 25.43
N VAL A 608 -39.26 -10.57 26.66
CA VAL A 608 -40.48 -11.35 26.95
C VAL A 608 -41.69 -10.42 27.02
N GLU A 609 -41.63 -9.32 27.77
CA GLU A 609 -42.80 -8.50 28.11
C GLU A 609 -43.14 -7.40 27.08
N THR A 610 -42.36 -7.27 25.99
CA THR A 610 -42.68 -6.35 24.89
C THR A 610 -43.74 -6.93 23.96
N PHE A 611 -44.92 -6.30 23.91
CA PHE A 611 -46.02 -6.62 22.99
C PHE A 611 -46.55 -5.36 22.29
N LYS A 612 -46.79 -5.47 20.98
CA LYS A 612 -47.53 -4.46 20.19
C LYS A 612 -49.04 -4.71 20.20
N ASP A 613 -49.42 -5.98 20.34
CA ASP A 613 -50.78 -6.50 20.45
C ASP A 613 -50.70 -7.75 21.33
N ILE A 614 -51.42 -7.76 22.46
CA ILE A 614 -51.35 -8.86 23.43
C ILE A 614 -52.03 -10.16 22.95
N GLN A 615 -52.81 -10.10 21.86
CA GLN A 615 -53.45 -11.25 21.24
C GLN A 615 -52.58 -11.94 20.17
N LYS A 616 -51.32 -11.51 20.02
CA LYS A 616 -50.38 -12.02 19.01
C LYS A 616 -49.03 -12.35 19.62
N PRO A 617 -48.26 -13.29 19.03
CA PRO A 617 -46.87 -13.48 19.41
C PRO A 617 -46.07 -12.18 19.26
N ASN A 618 -45.12 -11.95 20.17
CA ASN A 618 -44.15 -10.87 19.99
C ASN A 618 -43.06 -11.25 18.96
N GLU A 619 -42.11 -10.35 18.71
CA GLU A 619 -41.05 -10.53 17.70
C GLU A 619 -40.08 -11.69 17.99
N LEU A 620 -40.17 -12.29 19.19
CA LEU A 620 -39.40 -13.45 19.62
C LEU A 620 -40.27 -14.69 19.86
N GLY A 621 -41.55 -14.65 19.48
CA GLY A 621 -42.48 -15.79 19.53
C GLY A 621 -43.27 -15.97 20.83
N TYR A 622 -43.05 -15.13 21.86
CA TYR A 622 -43.79 -15.23 23.12
C TYR A 622 -45.25 -14.84 22.93
N ILE A 623 -46.17 -15.65 23.45
CA ILE A 623 -47.63 -15.41 23.50
C ILE A 623 -48.04 -15.12 24.95
N VAL A 624 -48.93 -14.16 25.17
CA VAL A 624 -49.48 -13.87 26.52
C VAL A 624 -50.46 -14.97 26.93
N MET A 625 -50.21 -15.62 28.07
CA MET A 625 -51.15 -16.57 28.68
C MET A 625 -51.97 -15.91 29.79
N GLU A 626 -51.30 -15.21 30.72
CA GLU A 626 -51.96 -14.58 31.87
C GLU A 626 -51.12 -13.41 32.39
N LEU A 627 -51.73 -12.25 32.66
CA LEU A 627 -51.02 -11.07 33.20
C LEU A 627 -51.51 -10.73 34.60
N LYS A 628 -50.58 -10.32 35.47
CA LYS A 628 -50.84 -9.93 36.86
C LYS A 628 -51.56 -10.99 37.71
N LYS A 629 -51.29 -12.27 37.45
CA LYS A 629 -51.77 -13.38 38.28
C LYS A 629 -51.24 -13.21 39.71
N PRO A 630 -52.10 -13.01 40.73
CA PRO A 630 -51.63 -12.83 42.10
C PRO A 630 -51.02 -14.13 42.63
N VAL A 631 -49.80 -14.05 43.19
CA VAL A 631 -49.11 -15.25 43.73
C VAL A 631 -49.35 -15.41 45.22
N ASN A 632 -49.23 -14.32 46.00
CA ASN A 632 -49.38 -14.34 47.46
C ASN A 632 -49.83 -12.98 48.05
N GLY A 633 -50.45 -12.12 47.25
CA GLY A 633 -50.87 -10.77 47.66
C GLY A 633 -49.74 -9.74 47.82
N LYS A 634 -48.47 -10.15 47.84
CA LYS A 634 -47.29 -9.26 47.81
C LYS A 634 -46.61 -9.22 46.44
N SER A 635 -46.74 -10.28 45.65
CA SER A 635 -46.25 -10.37 44.27
C SER A 635 -47.35 -10.79 43.29
N TYR A 636 -47.14 -10.38 42.03
CA TYR A 636 -47.89 -10.83 40.86
C TYR A 636 -46.96 -11.56 39.90
N SER A 637 -47.52 -12.36 39.00
CA SER A 637 -46.78 -13.02 37.93
C SER A 637 -47.45 -12.79 36.58
N ASN A 638 -46.61 -12.65 35.55
CA ASN A 638 -47.01 -12.67 34.16
C ASN A 638 -46.52 -14.01 33.57
N SER A 639 -47.40 -14.69 32.83
CA SER A 639 -47.16 -16.01 32.26
C SER A 639 -47.31 -15.93 30.73
N TYR A 640 -46.35 -16.52 30.05
CA TYR A 640 -46.18 -16.49 28.60
C TYR A 640 -45.92 -17.90 28.07
N PHE A 641 -46.26 -18.17 26.83
CA PHE A 641 -45.96 -19.45 26.17
C PHE A 641 -45.07 -19.22 24.95
N LYS A 642 -44.06 -20.08 24.77
CA LYS A 642 -43.16 -20.09 23.62
C LYS A 642 -42.52 -21.47 23.46
N ASP A 643 -42.48 -21.97 22.23
CA ASP A 643 -41.69 -23.15 21.82
C ASP A 643 -41.82 -24.32 22.82
N ASP A 644 -43.07 -24.68 23.11
CA ASP A 644 -43.48 -25.74 24.04
C ASP A 644 -42.97 -25.60 25.50
N ALA A 645 -42.73 -24.36 25.95
CA ALA A 645 -42.50 -24.04 27.36
C ALA A 645 -43.35 -22.87 27.87
N LEU A 646 -43.76 -22.98 29.13
CA LEU A 646 -44.39 -21.93 29.92
C LEU A 646 -43.31 -21.09 30.60
N VAL A 647 -43.29 -19.79 30.32
CA VAL A 647 -42.32 -18.83 30.84
C VAL A 647 -43.04 -17.86 31.78
N LYS A 648 -42.63 -17.81 33.04
CA LYS A 648 -43.30 -17.06 34.11
C LYS A 648 -42.35 -16.05 34.75
N LEU A 649 -42.69 -14.77 34.66
CA LEU A 649 -41.98 -13.67 35.31
C LEU A 649 -42.75 -13.25 36.55
N THR A 650 -42.11 -13.27 37.72
CA THR A 650 -42.71 -12.89 39.01
C THR A 650 -42.12 -11.56 39.52
N HIS A 651 -43.02 -10.64 39.84
CA HIS A 651 -42.76 -9.22 40.12
C HIS A 651 -43.24 -8.86 41.53
N MET A 652 -42.56 -7.94 42.21
CA MET A 652 -43.08 -7.36 43.46
C MET A 652 -44.21 -6.37 43.15
N ASN A 653 -45.24 -6.30 44.00
CA ASN A 653 -46.34 -5.34 43.81
C ASN A 653 -45.82 -3.90 43.84
N GLY A 654 -45.97 -3.20 42.71
CA GLY A 654 -45.49 -1.82 42.52
C GLY A 654 -44.13 -1.71 41.83
N ASP A 655 -43.36 -2.81 41.75
CA ASP A 655 -42.16 -2.88 40.91
C ASP A 655 -42.54 -3.15 39.44
N LYS A 656 -41.65 -2.75 38.54
CA LYS A 656 -41.67 -3.08 37.11
C LYS A 656 -40.72 -4.21 36.76
N ASN A 657 -39.74 -4.52 37.62
CA ASN A 657 -38.74 -5.54 37.37
C ASN A 657 -39.17 -6.87 38.01
N ALA A 658 -39.00 -7.95 37.28
CA ALA A 658 -39.17 -9.30 37.81
C ALA A 658 -37.96 -9.70 38.67
N TYR A 659 -38.21 -10.32 39.81
CA TYR A 659 -37.18 -10.84 40.72
C TYR A 659 -36.96 -12.35 40.57
N GLN A 660 -37.89 -13.05 39.93
CA GLN A 660 -37.82 -14.47 39.63
C GLN A 660 -38.38 -14.73 38.22
N LEU A 661 -37.68 -15.56 37.47
CA LEU A 661 -38.09 -16.12 36.19
C LEU A 661 -38.12 -17.64 36.34
N ASP A 662 -39.24 -18.27 36.05
CA ASP A 662 -39.38 -19.72 35.96
C ASP A 662 -39.71 -20.11 34.50
N ILE A 663 -39.13 -21.20 34.01
CA ILE A 663 -39.43 -21.80 32.71
C ILE A 663 -39.73 -23.28 32.95
N THR A 664 -40.91 -23.73 32.55
CA THR A 664 -41.36 -25.13 32.67
C THR A 664 -41.62 -25.67 31.26
N ALA A 665 -41.01 -26.80 30.91
CA ALA A 665 -41.34 -27.53 29.70
C ALA A 665 -42.80 -28.02 29.77
N VAL A 666 -43.57 -27.76 28.72
CA VAL A 666 -44.94 -28.27 28.59
C VAL A 666 -44.86 -29.45 27.62
N PRO A 667 -45.20 -30.69 28.05
CA PRO A 667 -45.20 -31.82 27.12
C PRO A 667 -46.18 -31.52 25.98
N PRO A 668 -45.80 -31.78 24.72
CA PRO A 668 -46.68 -31.52 23.59
C PRO A 668 -47.97 -32.32 23.78
N LYS A 669 -49.14 -31.66 23.70
CA LYS A 669 -50.43 -32.35 23.85
C LYS A 669 -50.52 -33.49 22.85
N GLY A 670 -50.42 -34.73 23.34
CA GLY A 670 -50.92 -35.89 22.61
C GLY A 670 -52.39 -35.64 22.27
N ASN A 671 -52.80 -35.90 21.03
CA ASN A 671 -54.08 -35.45 20.47
C ASN A 671 -55.28 -35.88 21.34
N GLY A 672 -55.72 -34.98 22.22
CA GLY A 672 -56.71 -35.24 23.27
C GLY A 672 -56.99 -33.96 24.07
N GLU A 673 -58.15 -33.36 23.77
CA GLU A 673 -58.88 -32.33 24.54
C GLU A 673 -58.04 -31.17 25.11
#